data_AF-A0A0M9DX36-F1
#
_entry.id   AF-A0A0M9DX36-F1
#
_cell.length_a   1.000
_cell.length_b   1.000
_cell.length_c   1.000
_cell.angle_alpha   90.00
_cell.angle_beta   90.00
_cell.angle_gamma   90.00
#
_symmetry.space_group_name_H-M   'P 1'
#
loop_
_entity.id
_entity.type
_entity.pdbx_description
1 polymer ?
#
loop_
_entity_poly.entity_id
_entity_poly.type
_entity_poly.pdbx_seq_one_letter_code
_entity_poly.pdbx_strand_id
1 'polypeptide(L)'
;MMGAGAALLVDNLFYARYRHALCDPQSISTCWSNWAGAANSSPGDYQAQLAEGWVKRVINAVNPYEARIRDFNNIDNPATYVSMIQQAGQRFEGAVALNPDKDIIENFGLIELYQTVLNRAMDLSINLEQPASTPGITAVLLLASSRIADFYKLLGDEAYTDAIDPTIGYASDSIEYGTLAPTIFAFMNQMPNLLEEELALLRGVDELGARPSYNRLMWNFTKSKGEVAYANAYGIWDYNKDGFIDELDGQAFFPQAHGDAWGHYLSGLKGYYDLLGHPFFNWESRSELFGMQGVVIDVDYLDEEAFAKLAAAKAKAGAEIVNLTYRSRYVDDPEGQWQGYIDNDATRAWGVDSWGRRCFQGAFFDWLTVNTLLSPDAEALSKTGLNKIDRKSIPEILDIVSNSQILQQEYDNANAGLNPLGMSPDTVTFDIDPTKVVAGSRDAATHFEQIYERAIKSMENARGIYDHANNTRKSIREVVITAENFADMVVDKDRDYRNRLIVIFGTPYEGTIGSGKTYPPGYVGPDYYYFQYVDVNEHSAETVPPPNQKMLAYFSPIMNYPIWTKDATATIYNLPAMYKHFFGTDLIQSTYTSVEATNVLEIEFPMGASNYGFQAPSDWGFRESPGSIQLALIELVKSETELQLAISDYSGLIDTIKYTLEIMQARSNLHYSDLFIINTYKNVIRSLNDTINTLREIASWLQFGGEIAGDMGTAIGEAMPTAIGLSNDATSIGRSAVEVVRYIIEKIISGIALDMENTAMITESKKDLVQFDMDMALEMESYEYEIKEILKEIESLLGDEATIRMNVFYKKEAMRKVSEQFKAELAKGLRLLDERKAFNTKVASTAQKKRYLDMALRLNLTSALSKYKNAFDTAARYVFLAAKAYDYETNLSANDPASARPILTKIIRKRTLGQYENNQVADLWDVPEFHKYCRAFAPRSAGPQPGIVIPFSTEIIFGKNFFGWPLSGGDP
;
A
#
# COMPACT_ATOMS: atom_id res chain seq x y z
N MET A 1 -0.63 -7.25 -27.99
CA MET A 1 -1.26 -8.58 -27.86
C MET A 1 -2.32 -8.77 -28.95
N MET A 2 -1.92 -9.11 -30.17
CA MET A 2 -2.85 -9.40 -31.28
C MET A 2 -3.04 -10.92 -31.51
N GLY A 3 -2.73 -11.74 -30.49
CA GLY A 3 -2.69 -13.21 -30.62
C GLY A 3 -3.26 -14.00 -29.44
N ALA A 4 -3.94 -13.36 -28.49
CA ALA A 4 -4.65 -14.10 -27.45
C ALA A 4 -6.08 -14.40 -27.95
N GLY A 5 -6.31 -15.63 -28.44
CA GLY A 5 -7.64 -16.04 -28.88
C GLY A 5 -8.65 -16.11 -27.73
N ALA A 6 -9.95 -16.22 -28.05
CA ALA A 6 -11.05 -16.31 -27.10
C ALA A 6 -10.84 -17.35 -25.98
N ALA A 7 -10.08 -18.42 -26.25
CA ALA A 7 -9.72 -19.45 -25.27
C ALA A 7 -8.90 -18.93 -24.07
N LEU A 8 -8.13 -17.83 -24.21
CA LEU A 8 -7.34 -17.26 -23.11
C LEU A 8 -8.10 -16.24 -22.26
N LEU A 9 -9.25 -15.76 -22.75
CA LEU A 9 -10.13 -14.84 -22.02
C LEU A 9 -10.94 -15.58 -20.95
N VAL A 10 -11.40 -16.78 -21.29
CA VAL A 10 -12.29 -17.60 -20.45
C VAL A 10 -11.52 -18.53 -19.53
N ASP A 11 -12.19 -18.96 -18.46
CA ASP A 11 -11.70 -20.06 -17.62
C ASP A 11 -11.70 -21.38 -18.41
N ASN A 12 -10.65 -22.17 -18.20
CA ASN A 12 -10.52 -23.49 -18.81
C ASN A 12 -10.23 -24.54 -17.75
N LEU A 13 -10.76 -25.74 -17.98
CA LEU A 13 -10.50 -26.92 -17.17
C LEU A 13 -9.55 -27.85 -17.91
N PHE A 14 -8.41 -28.16 -17.29
CA PHE A 14 -7.38 -29.01 -17.88
C PHE A 14 -7.16 -30.30 -17.10
N TYR A 15 -6.93 -31.37 -17.85
CA TYR A 15 -6.28 -32.58 -17.37
C TYR A 15 -4.92 -32.68 -18.06
N ALA A 16 -3.88 -32.98 -17.29
CA ALA A 16 -2.54 -33.19 -17.81
C ALA A 16 -2.12 -34.65 -17.60
N ARG A 17 -1.32 -35.18 -18.50
CA ARG A 17 -0.56 -36.42 -18.29
C ARG A 17 0.75 -36.29 -19.05
N TYR A 18 1.80 -36.89 -18.53
CA TYR A 18 3.12 -36.83 -19.12
C TYR A 18 3.53 -38.19 -19.65
N ARG A 19 4.40 -38.19 -20.67
CA ARG A 19 5.08 -39.38 -21.16
C ARG A 19 6.58 -39.11 -21.21
N HIS A 20 7.37 -40.16 -21.16
CA HIS A 20 8.79 -40.03 -21.48
C HIS A 20 8.96 -39.63 -22.96
N ALA A 21 9.90 -38.73 -23.26
CA ALA A 21 10.11 -38.21 -24.63
C ALA A 21 10.37 -39.31 -25.67
N LEU A 22 11.02 -40.40 -25.23
CA LEU A 22 11.38 -41.57 -26.05
C LEU A 22 10.24 -42.58 -26.26
N CYS A 23 9.08 -42.41 -25.62
CA CYS A 23 7.94 -43.32 -25.78
C CYS A 23 7.13 -42.96 -27.02
N ASP A 24 6.59 -43.95 -27.74
CA ASP A 24 5.69 -43.69 -28.88
C ASP A 24 4.38 -43.03 -28.39
N PRO A 25 4.01 -41.82 -28.87
CA PRO A 25 2.76 -41.16 -28.49
C PRO A 25 1.50 -41.96 -28.82
N GLN A 26 1.56 -42.92 -29.75
CA GLN A 26 0.43 -43.79 -30.12
C GLN A 26 0.28 -45.03 -29.21
N SER A 27 1.27 -45.34 -28.36
CA SER A 27 1.21 -46.48 -27.43
C SER A 27 0.47 -46.10 -26.14
N ILE A 28 -0.80 -46.50 -26.03
CA ILE A 28 -1.73 -46.00 -25.00
C ILE A 28 -1.57 -46.67 -23.62
N SER A 29 -1.06 -47.90 -23.52
CA SER A 29 -1.23 -48.71 -22.30
C SER A 29 -0.05 -48.72 -21.30
N THR A 30 1.16 -48.29 -21.67
CA THR A 30 2.33 -48.34 -20.77
C THR A 30 3.23 -47.10 -20.79
N CYS A 31 2.99 -46.15 -21.69
CA CYS A 31 3.88 -45.02 -21.95
C CYS A 31 3.46 -43.69 -21.29
N TRP A 32 2.18 -43.57 -20.92
CA TRP A 32 1.62 -42.35 -20.35
C TRP A 32 1.46 -42.49 -18.83
N SER A 33 1.73 -41.42 -18.08
CA SER A 33 1.34 -41.33 -16.68
C SER A 33 -0.18 -41.42 -16.56
N ASN A 34 -0.64 -41.70 -15.34
CA ASN A 34 -2.02 -41.41 -14.99
C ASN A 34 -2.35 -39.94 -15.25
N TRP A 35 -3.63 -39.65 -15.46
CA TRP A 35 -4.10 -38.28 -15.55
C TRP A 35 -3.86 -37.56 -14.22
N ALA A 36 -3.51 -36.29 -14.32
CA ALA A 36 -3.33 -35.35 -13.23
C ALA A 36 -4.26 -34.17 -13.47
N GLY A 37 -4.79 -33.62 -12.39
CA GLY A 37 -5.69 -32.48 -12.41
C GLY A 37 -5.66 -31.78 -11.05
N ALA A 38 -6.81 -31.38 -10.53
CA ALA A 38 -6.92 -30.73 -9.23
C ALA A 38 -6.35 -31.60 -8.09
N ALA A 39 -5.94 -30.95 -7.00
CA ALA A 39 -5.30 -31.57 -5.84
C ALA A 39 -6.15 -32.65 -5.16
N ASN A 40 -7.48 -32.62 -5.36
CA ASN A 40 -8.43 -33.63 -4.91
C ASN A 40 -8.65 -34.78 -5.92
N SER A 41 -7.82 -34.90 -6.96
CA SER A 41 -7.88 -36.00 -7.92
C SER A 41 -7.36 -37.31 -7.32
N SER A 42 -8.06 -38.41 -7.63
CA SER A 42 -7.67 -39.77 -7.25
C SER A 42 -7.45 -40.63 -8.49
N PRO A 43 -6.58 -41.66 -8.48
CA PRO A 43 -6.49 -42.61 -9.59
C PRO A 43 -7.86 -43.27 -9.87
N GLY A 44 -8.44 -42.97 -11.04
CA GLY A 44 -9.77 -43.47 -11.46
C GLY A 44 -10.92 -42.48 -11.24
N ASP A 45 -10.71 -41.40 -10.47
CA ASP A 45 -11.65 -40.30 -10.25
C ASP A 45 -10.88 -38.97 -10.32
N TYR A 46 -10.63 -38.53 -11.55
CA TYR A 46 -9.81 -37.36 -11.84
C TYR A 46 -10.67 -36.10 -11.88
N GLN A 47 -10.24 -35.07 -11.16
CA GLN A 47 -10.90 -33.77 -11.12
C GLN A 47 -10.07 -32.78 -11.96
N ALA A 48 -10.69 -32.00 -12.84
CA ALA A 48 -9.94 -31.08 -13.69
C ALA A 48 -9.32 -29.94 -12.88
N GLN A 49 -8.12 -29.50 -13.26
CA GLN A 49 -7.51 -28.29 -12.69
C GLN A 49 -8.05 -27.05 -13.41
N LEU A 50 -8.46 -26.03 -12.64
CA LEU A 50 -8.85 -24.73 -13.16
C LEU A 50 -7.61 -23.94 -13.60
N ALA A 51 -7.65 -23.48 -14.85
CA ALA A 51 -6.81 -22.42 -15.37
C ALA A 51 -7.70 -21.18 -15.58
N GLU A 52 -7.56 -20.22 -14.67
CA GLU A 52 -8.32 -18.98 -14.70
C GLU A 52 -8.05 -18.20 -16.00
N GLY A 53 -9.09 -17.63 -16.59
CA GLY A 53 -9.03 -16.75 -17.76
C GLY A 53 -8.35 -15.42 -17.46
N TRP A 54 -7.94 -14.71 -18.51
CA TRP A 54 -7.20 -13.44 -18.35
C TRP A 54 -7.95 -12.40 -17.51
N VAL A 55 -9.27 -12.24 -17.71
CA VAL A 55 -10.09 -11.27 -16.98
C VAL A 55 -10.05 -11.54 -15.47
N LYS A 56 -10.35 -12.78 -15.07
CA LYS A 56 -10.33 -13.21 -13.66
C LYS A 56 -8.95 -13.04 -13.04
N ARG A 57 -7.87 -13.44 -13.74
CA ARG A 57 -6.50 -13.28 -13.22
C ARG A 57 -6.13 -11.82 -12.95
N VAL A 58 -6.50 -10.91 -13.85
CA VAL A 58 -6.22 -9.47 -13.67
C VAL A 58 -7.04 -8.91 -12.52
N ILE A 59 -8.35 -9.14 -12.50
CA ILE A 59 -9.25 -8.67 -11.44
C ILE A 59 -8.84 -9.20 -10.06
N ASN A 60 -8.46 -10.47 -9.95
CA ASN A 60 -7.98 -11.06 -8.71
C ASN A 60 -6.63 -10.45 -8.28
N ALA A 61 -5.77 -10.07 -9.22
CA ALA A 61 -4.48 -9.44 -8.92
C ALA A 61 -4.61 -7.99 -8.44
N VAL A 62 -5.59 -7.23 -8.94
CA VAL A 62 -5.84 -5.83 -8.55
C VAL A 62 -7.06 -5.68 -7.62
N ASN A 63 -7.29 -6.64 -6.73
CA ASN A 63 -8.44 -6.62 -5.83
C ASN A 63 -8.37 -5.47 -4.80
N PRO A 64 -9.51 -5.05 -4.21
CA PRO A 64 -9.56 -3.90 -3.28
C PRO A 64 -8.90 -4.12 -1.91
N TYR A 65 -8.48 -5.33 -1.57
CA TYR A 65 -7.99 -5.63 -0.22
C TYR A 65 -6.47 -5.77 -0.18
N GLU A 66 -5.90 -6.50 -1.14
CA GLU A 66 -4.48 -6.80 -1.20
C GLU A 66 -3.66 -5.65 -1.79
N ALA A 67 -2.34 -5.70 -1.62
CA ALA A 67 -1.46 -4.84 -2.39
C ALA A 67 -1.57 -5.24 -3.87
N ARG A 68 -1.65 -4.24 -4.77
CA ARG A 68 -1.71 -4.47 -6.22
C ARG A 68 -0.39 -4.99 -6.79
N ILE A 69 0.67 -4.89 -5.98
CA ILE A 69 2.00 -5.40 -6.25
C ILE A 69 2.32 -6.58 -5.35
N ARG A 70 3.03 -7.57 -5.91
CA ARG A 70 3.38 -8.82 -5.22
C ARG A 70 4.89 -9.00 -5.01
N ASP A 71 5.71 -8.31 -5.79
CA ASP A 71 7.15 -8.34 -5.60
C ASP A 71 7.54 -7.20 -4.68
N PHE A 72 7.95 -7.52 -3.46
CA PHE A 72 8.47 -6.55 -2.48
C PHE A 72 9.99 -6.40 -2.55
N ASN A 73 10.65 -7.13 -3.47
CA ASN A 73 12.07 -6.99 -3.72
C ASN A 73 12.29 -5.77 -4.59
N ASN A 74 13.08 -4.83 -4.10
CA ASN A 74 13.49 -3.68 -4.89
C ASN A 74 12.30 -2.86 -5.38
N ILE A 75 11.35 -2.55 -4.51
CA ILE A 75 10.30 -1.57 -4.83
C ILE A 75 10.13 -0.63 -3.64
N ASP A 76 9.64 0.57 -3.90
CA ASP A 76 9.17 1.45 -2.82
C ASP A 76 8.04 0.79 -2.04
N ASN A 77 7.77 1.30 -0.84
CA ASN A 77 6.70 0.78 0.01
C ASN A 77 5.38 0.66 -0.76
N PRO A 78 4.61 -0.43 -0.56
CA PRO A 78 3.29 -0.57 -1.18
C PRO A 78 2.35 0.55 -0.71
N ALA A 79 1.30 0.79 -1.48
CA ALA A 79 0.26 1.74 -1.13
C ALA A 79 -0.23 1.60 0.33
N THR A 80 -0.18 2.70 1.07
CA THR A 80 -0.62 2.80 2.46
C THR A 80 -2.08 3.21 2.60
N TYR A 81 -2.76 3.58 1.50
CA TYR A 81 -4.17 3.92 1.53
C TYR A 81 -5.04 2.77 2.05
N VAL A 82 -5.98 3.11 2.94
CA VAL A 82 -6.84 2.15 3.65
C VAL A 82 -8.32 2.28 3.30
N SER A 83 -8.76 3.46 2.85
CA SER A 83 -10.15 3.73 2.52
C SER A 83 -10.56 2.97 1.26
N MET A 84 -11.69 2.26 1.31
CA MET A 84 -12.24 1.62 0.11
C MET A 84 -12.69 2.65 -0.94
N ILE A 85 -13.13 3.84 -0.51
CA ILE A 85 -13.54 4.94 -1.38
C ILE A 85 -12.36 5.46 -2.19
N GLN A 86 -11.22 5.68 -1.53
CA GLN A 86 -9.98 6.08 -2.16
C GLN A 86 -9.53 5.04 -3.19
N GLN A 87 -9.70 3.74 -2.89
CA GLN A 87 -9.31 2.67 -3.81
C GLN A 87 -10.19 2.56 -5.05
N ALA A 88 -11.50 2.79 -4.93
CA ALA A 88 -12.40 2.81 -6.08
C ALA A 88 -11.91 3.82 -7.14
N GLY A 89 -11.39 4.97 -6.67
CA GLY A 89 -10.72 5.97 -7.48
C GLY A 89 -11.67 6.76 -8.38
N GLN A 90 -11.12 7.37 -9.44
CA GLN A 90 -11.89 8.22 -10.34
C GLN A 90 -12.86 7.40 -11.21
N ARG A 91 -13.82 8.09 -11.82
CA ARG A 91 -14.69 7.46 -12.82
C ARG A 91 -13.87 7.15 -14.09
N PHE A 92 -14.30 6.16 -14.86
CA PHE A 92 -13.65 5.82 -16.12
C PHE A 92 -13.83 6.94 -17.16
N GLU A 93 -12.73 7.50 -17.65
CA GLU A 93 -12.71 8.52 -18.73
C GLU A 93 -12.00 8.02 -20.00
N GLY A 94 -11.35 6.88 -19.93
CA GLY A 94 -10.50 6.37 -20.99
C GLY A 94 -9.70 5.16 -20.52
N ALA A 95 -9.26 4.36 -21.49
CA ALA A 95 -8.46 3.18 -21.20
C ALA A 95 -7.14 3.59 -20.53
N VAL A 96 -6.82 2.90 -19.42
CA VAL A 96 -5.56 3.11 -18.70
C VAL A 96 -4.55 2.02 -19.04
N ALA A 97 -3.27 2.25 -18.74
CA ALA A 97 -2.23 1.27 -19.01
C ALA A 97 -2.33 0.10 -18.02
N LEU A 98 -2.56 -1.12 -18.51
CA LEU A 98 -2.52 -2.35 -17.71
C LEU A 98 -1.07 -2.82 -17.56
N ASN A 99 -0.33 -2.13 -16.70
CA ASN A 99 1.07 -2.41 -16.41
C ASN A 99 1.22 -2.77 -14.92
N PRO A 100 1.79 -3.94 -14.55
CA PRO A 100 1.94 -4.37 -13.15
C PRO A 100 2.87 -3.49 -12.31
N ASP A 101 3.61 -2.61 -12.96
CA ASP A 101 4.39 -1.54 -12.38
C ASP A 101 3.61 -0.79 -11.31
N LYS A 102 4.13 -0.78 -10.06
CA LYS A 102 3.49 -0.19 -8.87
C LYS A 102 2.79 1.11 -9.21
N ASP A 103 3.48 1.88 -9.97
CA ASP A 103 3.34 3.30 -9.97
C ASP A 103 2.66 3.74 -11.29
N ILE A 104 2.28 2.74 -12.09
CA ILE A 104 1.19 2.83 -13.06
C ILE A 104 -0.07 2.26 -12.40
N ILE A 105 0.01 1.08 -11.74
CA ILE A 105 -1.18 0.36 -11.26
C ILE A 105 -1.83 0.97 -10.00
N GLU A 106 -1.06 1.62 -9.14
CA GLU A 106 -1.55 2.30 -7.93
C GLU A 106 -1.99 3.75 -8.22
N ASN A 107 -1.61 4.32 -9.38
CA ASN A 107 -2.01 5.67 -9.80
C ASN A 107 -3.44 5.74 -10.34
N PHE A 108 -4.03 4.60 -10.72
CA PHE A 108 -5.40 4.53 -11.23
C PHE A 108 -6.36 3.95 -10.20
N GLY A 109 -7.62 4.37 -10.26
CA GLY A 109 -8.69 3.76 -9.49
C GLY A 109 -9.01 2.33 -9.93
N LEU A 110 -9.61 1.54 -9.04
CA LEU A 110 -10.14 0.22 -9.40
C LEU A 110 -11.24 0.32 -10.47
N ILE A 111 -12.06 1.36 -10.46
CA ILE A 111 -13.09 1.57 -11.49
C ILE A 111 -12.43 1.75 -12.86
N GLU A 112 -11.38 2.57 -12.96
CA GLU A 112 -10.65 2.80 -14.21
C GLU A 112 -9.99 1.52 -14.73
N LEU A 113 -9.34 0.77 -13.84
CA LEU A 113 -8.66 -0.49 -14.17
C LEU A 113 -9.66 -1.56 -14.64
N TYR A 114 -10.74 -1.78 -13.90
CA TYR A 114 -11.71 -2.84 -14.20
C TYR A 114 -12.50 -2.51 -15.46
N GLN A 115 -12.90 -1.25 -15.66
CA GLN A 115 -13.57 -0.84 -16.89
C GLN A 115 -12.65 -0.97 -18.11
N THR A 116 -11.35 -0.70 -17.96
CA THR A 116 -10.35 -0.95 -19.02
C THR A 116 -10.29 -2.44 -19.36
N VAL A 117 -10.28 -3.32 -18.35
CA VAL A 117 -10.29 -4.78 -18.55
C VAL A 117 -11.57 -5.24 -19.24
N LEU A 118 -12.74 -4.76 -18.80
CA LEU A 118 -14.04 -5.08 -19.40
C LEU A 118 -14.08 -4.66 -20.88
N ASN A 119 -13.75 -3.40 -21.19
CA ASN A 119 -13.74 -2.91 -22.56
C ASN A 119 -12.77 -3.71 -23.43
N ARG A 120 -11.58 -4.00 -22.92
CA ARG A 120 -10.58 -4.82 -23.64
C ARG A 120 -11.07 -6.25 -23.87
N ALA A 121 -11.79 -6.85 -22.91
CA ALA A 121 -12.37 -8.17 -23.05
C ALA A 121 -13.49 -8.17 -24.12
N MET A 122 -14.34 -7.14 -24.16
CA MET A 122 -15.36 -6.98 -25.20
C MET A 122 -14.72 -6.85 -26.59
N ASP A 123 -13.68 -6.03 -26.73
CA ASP A 123 -12.91 -5.83 -27.97
C ASP A 123 -12.22 -7.09 -28.49
N LEU A 124 -11.91 -8.04 -27.60
CA LEU A 124 -11.32 -9.33 -27.94
C LEU A 124 -12.38 -10.45 -28.08
N SER A 125 -13.68 -10.14 -27.98
CA SER A 125 -14.76 -11.13 -28.02
C SER A 125 -15.98 -10.68 -28.82
N ILE A 126 -16.94 -10.02 -28.17
CA ILE A 126 -18.26 -9.70 -28.73
C ILE A 126 -18.22 -8.50 -29.70
N ASN A 127 -17.20 -7.64 -29.63
CA ASN A 127 -17.01 -6.50 -30.53
C ASN A 127 -16.16 -6.83 -31.77
N LEU A 128 -15.68 -8.08 -31.92
CA LEU A 128 -14.90 -8.49 -33.09
C LEU A 128 -15.72 -8.44 -34.38
N GLU A 129 -15.05 -8.29 -35.53
CA GLU A 129 -15.70 -8.43 -36.85
C GLU A 129 -16.42 -9.78 -37.00
N GLN A 130 -15.85 -10.83 -36.39
CA GLN A 130 -16.50 -12.12 -36.17
C GLN A 130 -16.70 -12.32 -34.66
N PRO A 131 -17.86 -11.92 -34.12
CA PRO A 131 -18.11 -11.98 -32.69
C PRO A 131 -17.96 -13.38 -32.13
N ALA A 132 -17.23 -13.50 -31.03
CA ALA A 132 -17.15 -14.72 -30.24
C ALA A 132 -18.05 -14.58 -29.00
N SER A 133 -19.14 -15.35 -28.96
CA SER A 133 -20.07 -15.37 -27.83
C SER A 133 -20.32 -16.81 -27.39
N THR A 134 -19.65 -17.19 -26.31
CA THR A 134 -19.80 -18.50 -25.67
C THR A 134 -20.19 -18.29 -24.20
N PRO A 135 -20.77 -19.30 -23.53
CA PRO A 135 -21.06 -19.26 -22.09
C PRO A 135 -19.88 -18.84 -21.20
N GLY A 136 -18.65 -19.14 -21.61
CA GLY A 136 -17.45 -18.72 -20.89
C GLY A 136 -17.14 -17.24 -21.07
N ILE A 137 -17.38 -16.70 -22.27
CA ILE A 137 -17.15 -15.28 -22.59
C ILE A 137 -18.17 -14.42 -21.87
N THR A 138 -19.46 -14.76 -21.94
CA THR A 138 -20.51 -14.00 -21.28
C THR A 138 -20.31 -13.97 -19.77
N ALA A 139 -19.88 -15.09 -19.16
CA ALA A 139 -19.55 -15.17 -17.74
C ALA A 139 -18.41 -14.23 -17.32
N VAL A 140 -17.30 -14.16 -18.08
CA VAL A 140 -16.18 -13.27 -17.70
C VAL A 140 -16.51 -11.78 -17.90
N LEU A 141 -17.36 -11.45 -18.88
CA LEU A 141 -17.86 -10.08 -19.05
C LEU A 141 -18.79 -9.69 -17.90
N LEU A 142 -19.66 -10.61 -17.46
CA LEU A 142 -20.51 -10.41 -16.30
C LEU A 142 -19.70 -10.24 -15.02
N LEU A 143 -18.70 -11.10 -14.77
CA LEU A 143 -17.81 -10.97 -13.62
C LEU A 143 -17.18 -9.57 -13.54
N ALA A 144 -16.64 -9.07 -14.66
CA ALA A 144 -16.04 -7.75 -14.70
C ALA A 144 -17.07 -6.64 -14.47
N SER A 145 -18.25 -6.73 -15.10
CA SER A 145 -19.36 -5.79 -14.90
C SER A 145 -19.85 -5.76 -13.46
N SER A 146 -20.02 -6.92 -12.83
CA SER A 146 -20.46 -7.06 -11.43
C SER A 146 -19.48 -6.45 -10.45
N ARG A 147 -18.17 -6.62 -10.68
CA ARG A 147 -17.15 -5.98 -9.83
C ARG A 147 -17.13 -4.46 -9.97
N ILE A 148 -17.36 -3.94 -11.17
CA ILE A 148 -17.50 -2.50 -11.38
C ILE A 148 -18.77 -1.99 -10.66
N ALA A 149 -19.87 -2.73 -10.77
CA ALA A 149 -21.12 -2.44 -10.07
C ALA A 149 -20.93 -2.43 -8.54
N ASP A 150 -20.14 -3.34 -7.97
CA ASP A 150 -19.79 -3.37 -6.54
C ASP A 150 -19.08 -2.07 -6.10
N PHE A 151 -18.13 -1.56 -6.90
CA PHE A 151 -17.45 -0.29 -6.59
C PHE A 151 -18.39 0.91 -6.66
N TYR A 152 -19.26 0.98 -7.67
CA TYR A 152 -20.27 2.03 -7.73
C TYR A 152 -21.31 1.92 -6.61
N LYS A 153 -21.66 0.70 -6.19
CA LYS A 153 -22.52 0.49 -5.03
C LYS A 153 -21.88 1.01 -3.77
N LEU A 154 -20.59 0.71 -3.55
CA LEU A 154 -19.83 1.24 -2.42
C LEU A 154 -19.86 2.79 -2.39
N LEU A 155 -19.60 3.44 -3.52
CA LEU A 155 -19.65 4.90 -3.61
C LEU A 155 -21.07 5.45 -3.39
N GLY A 156 -22.09 4.79 -3.93
CA GLY A 156 -23.49 5.18 -3.73
C GLY A 156 -23.96 4.99 -2.30
N ASP A 157 -23.54 3.90 -1.64
CA ASP A 157 -23.83 3.64 -0.22
C ASP A 157 -23.14 4.66 0.68
N GLU A 158 -21.91 5.08 0.36
CA GLU A 158 -21.21 6.17 1.07
C GLU A 158 -21.99 7.48 0.92
N ALA A 159 -22.32 7.88 -0.31
CA ALA A 159 -23.11 9.08 -0.58
C ALA A 159 -24.49 9.08 0.09
N TYR A 160 -25.18 7.92 0.09
CA TYR A 160 -26.45 7.75 0.78
C TYR A 160 -26.27 7.84 2.30
N THR A 161 -25.21 7.25 2.84
CA THR A 161 -24.87 7.28 4.26
C THR A 161 -24.60 8.71 4.71
N ASP A 162 -23.80 9.46 3.97
CA ASP A 162 -23.53 10.87 4.23
C ASP A 162 -24.82 11.71 4.22
N ALA A 163 -25.71 11.46 3.26
CA ALA A 163 -26.99 12.18 3.17
C ALA A 163 -27.93 11.94 4.36
N ILE A 164 -27.76 10.86 5.11
CA ILE A 164 -28.59 10.56 6.29
C ILE A 164 -27.83 10.74 7.60
N ASP A 165 -26.60 11.24 7.54
CA ASP A 165 -25.73 11.38 8.70
C ASP A 165 -25.71 12.83 9.21
N PRO A 166 -26.37 13.12 10.35
CA PRO A 166 -26.36 14.46 10.92
C PRO A 166 -25.19 14.69 11.88
N THR A 167 -24.11 13.92 11.80
CA THR A 167 -23.00 13.94 12.76
C THR A 167 -21.80 14.73 12.24
N ILE A 168 -21.31 15.67 13.06
CA ILE A 168 -20.04 16.35 12.86
C ILE A 168 -19.29 16.21 14.16
N GLY A 169 -18.45 15.18 14.24
CA GLY A 169 -17.57 15.05 15.40
C GLY A 169 -16.26 15.77 15.11
N TYR A 170 -15.67 16.36 16.14
CA TYR A 170 -14.37 17.02 16.06
C TYR A 170 -13.29 16.06 16.57
N ALA A 171 -12.10 16.13 15.96
CA ALA A 171 -10.91 15.48 16.47
C ALA A 171 -10.08 16.50 17.27
N SER A 172 -9.52 16.07 18.41
CA SER A 172 -8.36 16.76 18.97
C SER A 172 -7.51 15.79 19.77
N ASP A 173 -6.19 15.96 19.70
CA ASP A 173 -5.21 15.14 20.42
C ASP A 173 -5.15 15.42 21.93
N SER A 174 -6.01 16.31 22.46
CA SER A 174 -5.90 16.81 23.85
C SER A 174 -7.21 17.06 24.61
N ILE A 175 -8.37 16.98 23.95
CA ILE A 175 -9.69 17.10 24.58
C ILE A 175 -10.50 15.85 24.21
N GLU A 176 -11.19 15.25 25.18
CA GLU A 176 -12.09 14.12 24.94
C GLU A 176 -12.95 14.35 23.70
N TYR A 177 -12.93 13.38 22.78
CA TYR A 177 -13.76 13.36 21.59
C TYR A 177 -15.22 13.57 21.97
N GLY A 178 -15.77 14.73 21.60
CA GLY A 178 -17.19 15.05 21.78
C GLY A 178 -17.90 15.26 20.46
N THR A 179 -19.22 15.34 20.53
CA THR A 179 -20.09 15.69 19.42
C THR A 179 -20.73 17.03 19.74
N LEU A 180 -20.53 18.02 18.87
CA LEU A 180 -21.33 19.25 18.94
C LEU A 180 -22.61 19.00 18.16
N ALA A 181 -23.75 19.43 18.69
CA ALA A 181 -24.94 19.55 17.87
C ALA A 181 -24.61 20.48 16.68
N PRO A 182 -24.73 20.01 15.43
CA PRO A 182 -24.22 20.77 14.30
C PRO A 182 -25.02 22.07 14.14
N THR A 183 -24.42 23.19 14.52
CA THR A 183 -24.87 24.53 14.09
C THR A 183 -24.34 24.86 12.68
N ILE A 184 -23.44 24.02 12.18
CA ILE A 184 -22.79 24.05 10.86
C ILE A 184 -22.97 22.66 10.21
N PHE A 185 -22.80 22.55 8.90
CA PHE A 185 -22.87 21.30 8.13
C PHE A 185 -21.72 21.21 7.12
N ALA A 186 -21.40 20.01 6.63
CA ALA A 186 -20.14 19.74 5.94
C ALA A 186 -19.97 20.57 4.66
N PHE A 187 -21.02 20.77 3.89
CA PHE A 187 -21.06 21.56 2.66
C PHE A 187 -21.73 22.92 2.86
N MET A 188 -21.69 23.44 4.08
CA MET A 188 -22.08 24.82 4.35
C MET A 188 -21.25 25.77 3.48
N ASN A 189 -21.89 26.82 2.96
CA ASN A 189 -21.39 27.75 1.93
C ASN A 189 -21.44 27.24 0.49
N GLN A 190 -21.53 25.93 0.24
CA GLN A 190 -21.93 25.40 -1.08
C GLN A 190 -23.45 25.22 -1.14
N MET A 191 -24.06 24.79 -0.02
CA MET A 191 -25.50 24.58 0.11
C MET A 191 -26.11 25.54 1.13
N PRO A 192 -27.36 25.98 0.93
CA PRO A 192 -27.98 27.00 1.78
C PRO A 192 -28.47 26.47 3.13
N ASN A 193 -28.75 25.17 3.23
CA ASN A 193 -29.19 24.51 4.45
C ASN A 193 -28.93 22.99 4.36
N LEU A 194 -29.03 22.30 5.51
CA LEU A 194 -28.77 20.86 5.60
C LEU A 194 -29.68 20.02 4.69
N LEU A 195 -30.97 20.37 4.57
CA LEU A 195 -31.88 19.59 3.72
C LEU A 195 -31.48 19.65 2.24
N GLU A 196 -30.97 20.80 1.77
CA GLU A 196 -30.42 20.92 0.42
C GLU A 196 -29.10 20.15 0.26
N GLU A 197 -28.23 20.12 1.28
CA GLU A 197 -27.04 19.25 1.31
C GLU A 197 -27.41 17.77 1.16
N GLU A 198 -28.35 17.27 1.96
CA GLU A 198 -28.80 15.88 1.89
C GLU A 198 -29.38 15.54 0.50
N LEU A 199 -30.17 16.47 -0.08
CA LEU A 199 -30.67 16.31 -1.44
C LEU A 199 -29.55 16.22 -2.47
N ALA A 200 -28.53 17.07 -2.39
CA ALA A 200 -27.39 17.02 -3.31
C ALA A 200 -26.53 15.77 -3.13
N LEU A 201 -26.36 15.28 -1.90
CA LEU A 201 -25.68 14.01 -1.66
C LEU A 201 -26.44 12.83 -2.28
N LEU A 202 -27.77 12.88 -2.31
CA LEU A 202 -28.60 11.82 -2.92
C LEU A 202 -28.70 11.90 -4.45
N ARG A 203 -28.85 13.10 -5.03
CA ARG A 203 -29.23 13.28 -6.44
C ARG A 203 -28.25 14.12 -7.28
N GLY A 204 -27.19 14.60 -6.66
CA GLY A 204 -26.26 15.57 -7.25
C GLY A 204 -26.74 17.02 -7.18
N VAL A 205 -25.86 17.92 -7.63
CA VAL A 205 -26.12 19.35 -7.80
C VAL A 205 -26.52 19.69 -9.23
N ASP A 206 -27.18 20.84 -9.40
CA ASP A 206 -27.72 21.29 -10.69
C ASP A 206 -26.60 21.75 -11.64
N GLU A 207 -25.60 22.41 -11.07
CA GLU A 207 -24.44 22.88 -11.82
C GLU A 207 -23.53 21.70 -12.22
N LEU A 208 -23.22 21.63 -13.51
CA LEU A 208 -22.23 20.69 -14.03
C LEU A 208 -20.81 21.20 -13.70
N GLY A 209 -20.17 20.60 -12.71
CA GLY A 209 -18.77 20.81 -12.40
C GLY A 209 -17.82 20.19 -13.43
N ALA A 210 -16.53 20.52 -13.30
CA ALA A 210 -15.46 19.92 -14.10
C ALA A 210 -15.03 18.55 -13.53
N ARG A 211 -14.13 17.88 -14.27
CA ARG A 211 -13.44 16.70 -13.75
C ARG A 211 -12.76 17.05 -12.41
N PRO A 212 -12.83 16.17 -11.40
CA PRO A 212 -13.51 14.87 -11.36
C PRO A 212 -14.88 14.89 -10.65
N SER A 213 -15.40 16.06 -10.25
CA SER A 213 -16.62 16.17 -9.43
C SER A 213 -17.91 16.08 -10.25
N TYR A 214 -17.97 16.66 -11.45
CA TYR A 214 -19.19 16.68 -12.28
C TYR A 214 -20.40 17.23 -11.51
N ASN A 215 -21.49 16.46 -11.40
CA ASN A 215 -22.71 16.86 -10.71
C ASN A 215 -22.67 16.59 -9.19
N ARG A 216 -21.49 16.57 -8.57
CA ARG A 216 -21.31 16.26 -7.14
C ARG A 216 -20.75 17.45 -6.37
N LEU A 217 -20.96 17.45 -5.06
CA LEU A 217 -20.45 18.48 -4.16
C LEU A 217 -18.93 18.43 -4.11
N MET A 218 -18.27 19.58 -4.31
CA MET A 218 -16.82 19.69 -4.28
C MET A 218 -16.29 19.62 -2.84
N TRP A 219 -15.02 19.23 -2.68
CA TRP A 219 -14.34 19.24 -1.38
C TRP A 219 -14.40 20.65 -0.78
N ASN A 220 -15.01 20.79 0.40
CA ASN A 220 -15.45 22.10 0.88
C ASN A 220 -14.33 22.89 1.56
N PHE A 221 -13.40 23.43 0.79
CA PHE A 221 -12.36 24.37 1.25
C PHE A 221 -12.71 25.82 0.88
N THR A 222 -13.95 26.22 1.18
CA THR A 222 -14.50 27.55 0.86
C THR A 222 -14.02 28.69 1.78
N LYS A 223 -13.06 28.43 2.68
CA LYS A 223 -12.46 29.41 3.61
C LYS A 223 -13.47 30.05 4.56
N SER A 224 -14.39 29.24 5.05
CA SER A 224 -15.48 29.65 5.94
C SER A 224 -15.91 28.48 6.85
N LYS A 225 -17.00 28.63 7.63
CA LYS A 225 -17.43 27.67 8.65
C LYS A 225 -17.63 26.23 8.14
N GLY A 226 -18.07 26.07 6.88
CA GLY A 226 -18.26 24.76 6.26
C GLY A 226 -16.96 23.97 6.09
N GLU A 227 -15.82 24.64 5.94
CA GLU A 227 -14.52 23.98 5.80
C GLU A 227 -14.12 23.21 7.06
N VAL A 228 -14.34 23.82 8.22
CA VAL A 228 -14.08 23.16 9.51
C VAL A 228 -15.00 21.95 9.69
N ALA A 229 -16.26 22.05 9.30
CA ALA A 229 -17.20 20.93 9.33
C ALA A 229 -16.76 19.81 8.39
N TYR A 230 -16.37 20.15 7.18
CA TYR A 230 -15.92 19.22 6.15
C TYR A 230 -14.67 18.44 6.57
N ALA A 231 -13.59 19.15 6.91
CA ALA A 231 -12.32 18.54 7.28
C ALA A 231 -12.48 17.58 8.48
N ASN A 232 -13.28 17.96 9.49
CA ASN A 232 -13.56 17.12 10.66
C ASN A 232 -14.49 15.95 10.37
N ALA A 233 -15.56 16.17 9.58
CA ALA A 233 -16.53 15.12 9.28
C ALA A 233 -15.89 13.97 8.49
N TYR A 234 -15.00 14.32 7.56
CA TYR A 234 -14.34 13.39 6.64
C TYR A 234 -12.91 13.02 7.04
N GLY A 235 -12.35 13.64 8.09
CA GLY A 235 -11.02 13.32 8.60
C GLY A 235 -9.90 13.61 7.61
N ILE A 236 -9.96 14.77 6.95
CA ILE A 236 -8.97 15.16 5.94
C ILE A 236 -7.70 15.65 6.65
N TRP A 237 -6.56 15.09 6.24
CA TRP A 237 -5.21 15.45 6.68
C TRP A 237 -4.33 15.75 5.46
N ASP A 238 -3.15 16.35 5.67
CA ASP A 238 -2.18 16.74 4.63
C ASP A 238 -1.58 15.47 3.99
N TYR A 239 -2.28 14.94 3.00
CA TYR A 239 -1.95 13.67 2.34
C TYR A 239 -0.79 13.85 1.37
N ASN A 240 -0.78 14.96 0.65
CA ASN A 240 0.24 15.25 -0.36
C ASN A 240 1.57 15.76 0.25
N LYS A 241 1.57 16.06 1.56
CA LYS A 241 2.72 16.54 2.37
C LYS A 241 3.25 17.88 1.90
N ASP A 242 2.38 18.76 1.41
CA ASP A 242 2.74 20.08 0.94
C ASP A 242 2.74 21.17 2.02
N GLY A 243 2.29 20.83 3.23
CA GLY A 243 2.17 21.70 4.38
C GLY A 243 0.79 22.39 4.50
N PHE A 244 -0.15 22.07 3.62
CA PHE A 244 -1.51 22.60 3.61
C PHE A 244 -2.51 21.45 3.68
N ILE A 245 -3.73 21.75 4.17
CA ILE A 245 -4.87 20.84 4.09
C ILE A 245 -5.88 21.51 3.18
N ASP A 246 -6.04 21.00 1.97
CA ASP A 246 -6.82 21.65 0.92
C ASP A 246 -7.63 20.70 0.03
N GLU A 247 -8.20 21.22 -1.05
CA GLU A 247 -9.02 20.46 -1.98
C GLU A 247 -8.28 19.30 -2.66
N LEU A 248 -6.96 19.37 -2.81
CA LEU A 248 -6.15 18.29 -3.39
C LEU A 248 -6.04 17.11 -2.43
N ASP A 249 -5.95 17.37 -1.13
CA ASP A 249 -6.03 16.32 -0.10
C ASP A 249 -7.42 15.70 -0.07
N GLY A 250 -8.46 16.54 -0.08
CA GLY A 250 -9.85 16.10 -0.20
C GLY A 250 -10.05 15.18 -1.41
N GLN A 251 -9.47 15.55 -2.56
CA GLN A 251 -9.50 14.76 -3.79
C GLN A 251 -8.77 13.43 -3.67
N ALA A 252 -7.67 13.37 -2.91
CA ALA A 252 -6.97 12.11 -2.67
C ALA A 252 -7.84 11.10 -1.89
N PHE A 253 -8.62 11.56 -0.90
CA PHE A 253 -9.53 10.69 -0.12
C PHE A 253 -10.83 10.36 -0.84
N PHE A 254 -11.39 11.33 -1.56
CA PHE A 254 -12.67 11.23 -2.26
C PHE A 254 -12.49 11.58 -3.74
N PRO A 255 -11.96 10.66 -4.57
CA PRO A 255 -11.51 10.98 -5.94
C PRO A 255 -12.62 11.41 -6.90
N GLN A 256 -13.88 11.14 -6.56
CA GLN A 256 -15.06 11.55 -7.34
C GLN A 256 -15.84 12.69 -6.67
N ALA A 257 -15.28 13.34 -5.65
CA ALA A 257 -15.99 14.29 -4.79
C ALA A 257 -17.17 13.64 -4.03
N HIS A 258 -18.13 14.42 -3.52
CA HIS A 258 -19.15 13.93 -2.59
C HIS A 258 -20.54 13.85 -3.20
N GLY A 259 -21.19 12.73 -2.99
CA GLY A 259 -22.58 12.56 -3.36
C GLY A 259 -22.83 12.04 -4.78
N ASP A 260 -24.06 12.35 -5.19
CA ASP A 260 -24.94 11.66 -6.12
C ASP A 260 -25.04 10.14 -5.93
N ALA A 261 -25.60 9.72 -4.80
CA ALA A 261 -25.93 8.32 -4.52
C ALA A 261 -26.72 7.65 -5.66
N TRP A 262 -27.78 8.31 -6.14
CA TRP A 262 -28.61 7.80 -7.25
C TRP A 262 -27.80 7.64 -8.53
N GLY A 263 -26.96 8.62 -8.87
CA GLY A 263 -26.07 8.58 -10.03
C GLY A 263 -25.01 7.48 -9.95
N HIS A 264 -24.45 7.21 -8.77
CA HIS A 264 -23.56 6.08 -8.56
C HIS A 264 -24.26 4.74 -8.79
N TYR A 265 -25.44 4.53 -8.21
CA TYR A 265 -26.20 3.30 -8.45
C TYR A 265 -26.61 3.13 -9.91
N LEU A 266 -26.98 4.23 -10.59
CA LEU A 266 -27.25 4.23 -12.02
C LEU A 266 -26.01 3.85 -12.83
N SER A 267 -24.84 4.37 -12.47
CA SER A 267 -23.56 4.05 -13.12
C SER A 267 -23.19 2.57 -12.98
N GLY A 268 -23.45 1.96 -11.82
CA GLY A 268 -23.25 0.52 -11.64
C GLY A 268 -24.23 -0.33 -12.48
N LEU A 269 -25.50 0.06 -12.57
CA LEU A 269 -26.49 -0.66 -13.40
C LEU A 269 -26.21 -0.51 -14.90
N LYS A 270 -25.61 0.62 -15.31
CA LYS A 270 -25.29 0.91 -16.71
C LYS A 270 -24.45 -0.20 -17.34
N GLY A 271 -23.45 -0.75 -16.63
CA GLY A 271 -22.62 -1.84 -17.16
C GLY A 271 -23.42 -3.08 -17.55
N TYR A 272 -24.37 -3.49 -16.70
CA TYR A 272 -25.26 -4.60 -16.99
C TYR A 272 -26.20 -4.30 -18.16
N TYR A 273 -26.79 -3.11 -18.21
CA TYR A 273 -27.68 -2.72 -19.30
C TYR A 273 -26.96 -2.57 -20.64
N ASP A 274 -25.71 -2.09 -20.64
CA ASP A 274 -24.87 -2.01 -21.83
C ASP A 274 -24.60 -3.42 -22.40
N LEU A 275 -24.31 -4.40 -21.53
CA LEU A 275 -24.15 -5.81 -21.92
C LEU A 275 -25.48 -6.39 -22.44
N LEU A 276 -26.58 -6.23 -21.71
CA LEU A 276 -27.91 -6.73 -22.12
C LEU A 276 -28.40 -6.10 -23.44
N GLY A 277 -27.98 -4.86 -23.73
CA GLY A 277 -28.27 -4.19 -24.99
C GLY A 277 -27.40 -4.66 -26.17
N HIS A 278 -26.36 -5.45 -25.92
CA HIS A 278 -25.42 -5.87 -26.96
C HIS A 278 -25.95 -7.10 -27.74
N PRO A 279 -26.01 -7.08 -29.09
CA PRO A 279 -26.65 -8.14 -29.90
C PRO A 279 -26.04 -9.54 -29.75
N PHE A 280 -24.76 -9.62 -29.37
CA PHE A 280 -24.01 -10.86 -29.21
C PHE A 280 -23.78 -11.24 -27.75
N PHE A 281 -24.47 -10.61 -26.81
CA PHE A 281 -24.40 -10.97 -25.40
C PHE A 281 -25.66 -11.73 -24.98
N ASN A 282 -25.47 -12.76 -24.15
CA ASN A 282 -26.56 -13.52 -23.55
C ASN A 282 -26.24 -13.75 -22.06
N TRP A 283 -27.16 -13.36 -21.18
CA TRP A 283 -27.01 -13.59 -19.75
C TRP A 283 -27.29 -15.06 -19.42
N GLU A 284 -26.35 -15.74 -18.76
CA GLU A 284 -26.51 -17.13 -18.33
C GLU A 284 -26.23 -17.25 -16.84
N SER A 285 -27.25 -17.63 -16.06
CA SER A 285 -27.13 -17.86 -14.62
C SER A 285 -26.30 -19.12 -14.35
N ARG A 286 -25.13 -18.95 -13.74
CA ARG A 286 -24.22 -20.04 -13.39
C ARG A 286 -23.36 -19.68 -12.18
N SER A 287 -22.94 -20.70 -11.44
CA SER A 287 -21.83 -20.54 -10.52
C SER A 287 -20.52 -20.38 -11.28
N GLU A 288 -19.54 -19.82 -10.59
CA GLU A 288 -18.19 -19.62 -11.11
C GLU A 288 -17.22 -20.62 -10.47
N LEU A 289 -16.24 -21.08 -11.24
CA LEU A 289 -15.21 -21.96 -10.73
C LEU A 289 -14.12 -21.14 -10.05
N PHE A 290 -13.64 -21.60 -8.90
CA PHE A 290 -12.53 -20.97 -8.18
C PHE A 290 -11.51 -22.01 -7.72
N GLY A 291 -10.23 -21.66 -7.82
CA GLY A 291 -9.13 -22.51 -7.37
C GLY A 291 -8.70 -22.15 -5.96
N MET A 292 -8.87 -23.06 -5.00
CA MET A 292 -8.40 -22.88 -3.63
C MET A 292 -7.52 -24.05 -3.21
N GLN A 293 -6.26 -23.76 -2.85
CA GLN A 293 -5.26 -24.79 -2.47
C GLN A 293 -5.12 -25.93 -3.50
N GLY A 294 -5.24 -25.59 -4.80
CA GLY A 294 -5.20 -26.58 -5.88
C GLY A 294 -6.47 -27.41 -6.04
N VAL A 295 -7.50 -27.19 -5.24
CA VAL A 295 -8.84 -27.78 -5.41
C VAL A 295 -9.71 -26.80 -6.18
N VAL A 296 -10.49 -27.32 -7.13
CA VAL A 296 -11.50 -26.52 -7.85
C VAL A 296 -12.82 -26.65 -7.12
N ILE A 297 -13.42 -25.51 -6.77
CA ILE A 297 -14.71 -25.42 -6.10
C ILE A 297 -15.64 -24.48 -6.88
N ASP A 298 -16.94 -24.73 -6.79
CA ASP A 298 -17.95 -23.78 -7.24
C ASP A 298 -18.08 -22.68 -6.19
N VAL A 299 -17.97 -21.43 -6.63
CA VAL A 299 -18.26 -20.23 -5.86
C VAL A 299 -19.37 -19.49 -6.60
N ASP A 300 -20.43 -19.16 -5.87
CA ASP A 300 -21.47 -18.33 -6.44
C ASP A 300 -21.07 -16.86 -6.29
N TYR A 301 -21.01 -16.13 -7.40
CA TYR A 301 -20.87 -14.67 -7.36
C TYR A 301 -22.21 -13.95 -7.46
N LEU A 302 -23.32 -14.69 -7.55
CA LEU A 302 -24.69 -14.19 -7.48
C LEU A 302 -24.88 -12.89 -8.28
N ASP A 303 -24.49 -12.88 -9.56
CA ASP A 303 -24.56 -11.68 -10.40
C ASP A 303 -25.99 -11.10 -10.46
N GLU A 304 -27.02 -11.96 -10.45
CA GLU A 304 -28.42 -11.55 -10.36
C GLU A 304 -28.77 -10.91 -9.02
N GLU A 305 -28.21 -11.41 -7.92
CA GLU A 305 -28.39 -10.80 -6.59
C GLU A 305 -27.64 -9.47 -6.52
N ALA A 306 -26.45 -9.35 -7.11
CA ALA A 306 -25.69 -8.11 -7.19
C ALA A 306 -26.47 -7.04 -7.99
N PHE A 307 -27.03 -7.41 -9.14
CA PHE A 307 -27.95 -6.56 -9.90
C PHE A 307 -29.16 -6.15 -9.03
N ALA A 308 -29.82 -7.10 -8.36
CA ALA A 308 -30.99 -6.84 -7.52
C ALA A 308 -30.67 -5.91 -6.34
N LYS A 309 -29.54 -6.12 -5.66
CA LYS A 309 -29.04 -5.28 -4.57
C LYS A 309 -28.81 -3.85 -5.02
N LEU A 310 -28.19 -3.68 -6.18
CA LEU A 310 -27.93 -2.35 -6.74
C LEU A 310 -29.22 -1.64 -7.14
N ALA A 311 -30.14 -2.35 -7.79
CA ALA A 311 -31.45 -1.85 -8.15
C ALA A 311 -32.29 -1.46 -6.93
N ALA A 312 -32.28 -2.28 -5.88
CA ALA A 312 -32.95 -2.00 -4.61
C ALA A 312 -32.36 -0.75 -3.93
N ALA A 313 -31.03 -0.61 -3.91
CA ALA A 313 -30.36 0.57 -3.37
C ALA A 313 -30.71 1.84 -4.16
N LYS A 314 -30.75 1.76 -5.50
CA LYS A 314 -31.25 2.83 -6.36
C LYS A 314 -32.67 3.20 -5.96
N ALA A 315 -33.62 2.26 -6.00
CA ALA A 315 -35.02 2.51 -5.66
C ALA A 315 -35.20 3.15 -4.27
N LYS A 316 -34.42 2.71 -3.27
CA LYS A 316 -34.39 3.29 -1.92
C LYS A 316 -33.92 4.76 -1.92
N ALA A 317 -32.82 5.07 -2.61
CA ALA A 317 -32.37 6.45 -2.76
C ALA A 317 -33.42 7.32 -3.46
N GLY A 318 -34.13 6.78 -4.45
CA GLY A 318 -35.19 7.50 -5.16
C GLY A 318 -36.40 7.82 -4.31
N ALA A 319 -36.84 6.87 -3.49
CA ALA A 319 -37.90 7.11 -2.51
C ALA A 319 -37.52 8.25 -1.56
N GLU A 320 -36.25 8.29 -1.12
CA GLU A 320 -35.77 9.39 -0.27
C GLU A 320 -35.67 10.72 -1.01
N ILE A 321 -35.19 10.74 -2.25
CA ILE A 321 -35.15 11.97 -3.06
C ILE A 321 -36.55 12.57 -3.19
N VAL A 322 -37.57 11.73 -3.44
CA VAL A 322 -38.97 12.19 -3.53
C VAL A 322 -39.45 12.74 -2.19
N ASN A 323 -39.22 12.03 -1.08
CA ASN A 323 -39.63 12.49 0.26
C ASN A 323 -38.95 13.81 0.65
N LEU A 324 -37.63 13.94 0.45
CA LEU A 324 -36.89 15.16 0.79
C LEU A 324 -37.20 16.32 -0.14
N THR A 325 -37.45 16.06 -1.42
CA THR A 325 -37.93 17.09 -2.35
C THR A 325 -39.27 17.60 -1.87
N TYR A 326 -40.18 16.71 -1.45
CA TYR A 326 -41.46 17.12 -0.89
C TYR A 326 -41.28 17.93 0.41
N ARG A 327 -40.45 17.47 1.35
CA ARG A 327 -40.14 18.21 2.60
C ARG A 327 -39.59 19.60 2.34
N SER A 328 -38.68 19.75 1.39
CA SER A 328 -38.02 21.04 1.09
C SER A 328 -39.01 22.10 0.65
N ARG A 329 -40.07 21.68 -0.05
CA ARG A 329 -41.10 22.56 -0.62
C ARG A 329 -42.37 22.65 0.22
N TYR A 330 -42.58 21.71 1.15
CA TYR A 330 -43.78 21.64 1.99
C TYR A 330 -44.04 22.93 2.78
N VAL A 331 -45.31 23.32 2.83
CA VAL A 331 -45.87 24.39 3.67
C VAL A 331 -47.17 23.88 4.27
N ASP A 332 -47.44 24.18 5.54
CA ASP A 332 -48.64 23.68 6.25
C ASP A 332 -49.94 24.32 5.70
N ASP A 333 -49.86 25.55 5.20
CA ASP A 333 -50.96 26.25 4.53
C ASP A 333 -51.48 25.48 3.30
N PRO A 334 -52.75 25.01 3.31
CA PRO A 334 -53.32 24.25 2.21
C PRO A 334 -53.26 24.94 0.84
N GLU A 335 -53.31 26.28 0.79
CA GLU A 335 -53.23 27.02 -0.48
C GLU A 335 -51.80 26.99 -1.08
N GLY A 336 -50.78 26.77 -0.24
CA GLY A 336 -49.37 26.74 -0.63
C GLY A 336 -48.78 25.35 -0.87
N GLN A 337 -49.52 24.27 -0.59
CA GLN A 337 -48.99 22.89 -0.60
C GLN A 337 -48.48 22.40 -1.96
N TRP A 338 -49.00 22.95 -3.06
CA TRP A 338 -48.65 22.56 -4.44
C TRP A 338 -47.32 23.14 -4.93
N GLN A 339 -46.68 24.02 -4.15
CA GLN A 339 -45.42 24.66 -4.56
C GLN A 339 -44.30 23.62 -4.67
N GLY A 340 -43.58 23.62 -5.80
CA GLY A 340 -42.45 22.72 -6.03
C GLY A 340 -42.80 21.28 -6.43
N TYR A 341 -44.06 20.99 -6.72
CA TYR A 341 -44.47 19.71 -7.30
C TYR A 341 -43.88 19.52 -8.69
N ILE A 342 -43.93 20.60 -9.49
CA ILE A 342 -43.30 20.70 -10.80
C ILE A 342 -42.12 21.65 -10.66
N ASP A 343 -41.02 21.31 -11.34
CA ASP A 343 -39.90 22.23 -11.49
C ASP A 343 -40.20 23.25 -12.59
N ASN A 344 -39.90 24.52 -12.32
CA ASN A 344 -40.05 25.57 -13.33
C ASN A 344 -39.01 25.41 -14.45
N ASP A 345 -37.89 24.74 -14.19
CA ASP A 345 -36.93 24.33 -15.20
C ASP A 345 -37.26 22.91 -15.71
N ALA A 346 -37.81 22.84 -16.91
CA ALA A 346 -38.16 21.58 -17.57
C ALA A 346 -36.95 20.72 -17.97
N THR A 347 -35.76 21.31 -18.07
CA THR A 347 -34.52 20.58 -18.41
C THR A 347 -33.92 19.88 -17.19
N ARG A 348 -34.05 20.50 -16.00
CA ARG A 348 -33.66 19.90 -14.72
C ARG A 348 -34.70 18.89 -14.23
N ALA A 349 -35.97 19.31 -14.19
CA ALA A 349 -37.11 18.51 -13.78
C ALA A 349 -36.92 17.86 -12.39
N TRP A 350 -36.64 18.66 -11.35
CA TRP A 350 -36.44 18.20 -9.97
C TRP A 350 -37.64 18.37 -9.05
N GLY A 351 -38.84 18.56 -9.61
CA GLY A 351 -40.08 18.56 -8.84
C GLY A 351 -40.41 17.18 -8.26
N VAL A 352 -41.30 17.16 -7.27
CA VAL A 352 -41.83 15.91 -6.68
C VAL A 352 -42.43 15.00 -7.77
N ASP A 353 -43.12 15.58 -8.76
CA ASP A 353 -43.71 14.82 -9.87
C ASP A 353 -42.64 14.14 -10.73
N SER A 354 -41.60 14.90 -11.06
CA SER A 354 -40.61 14.52 -12.04
C SER A 354 -39.68 13.46 -11.47
N TRP A 355 -39.25 13.63 -10.21
CA TRP A 355 -38.52 12.59 -9.47
C TRP A 355 -39.41 11.38 -9.20
N GLY A 356 -40.68 11.56 -8.83
CA GLY A 356 -41.63 10.46 -8.64
C GLY A 356 -41.72 9.57 -9.88
N ARG A 357 -41.93 10.17 -11.06
CA ARG A 357 -41.97 9.43 -12.34
C ARG A 357 -40.64 8.75 -12.67
N ARG A 358 -39.53 9.48 -12.57
CA ARG A 358 -38.18 8.97 -12.89
C ARG A 358 -37.82 7.77 -12.03
N CYS A 359 -38.01 7.89 -10.72
CA CYS A 359 -37.66 6.86 -9.76
C CYS A 359 -38.58 5.64 -9.86
N PHE A 360 -39.89 5.83 -10.03
CA PHE A 360 -40.83 4.72 -10.18
C PHE A 360 -40.61 3.94 -11.48
N GLN A 361 -40.44 4.64 -12.61
CA GLN A 361 -40.14 3.99 -13.89
C GLN A 361 -38.82 3.22 -13.83
N GLY A 362 -37.78 3.81 -13.24
CA GLY A 362 -36.49 3.16 -13.04
C GLY A 362 -36.62 1.86 -12.23
N ALA A 363 -37.29 1.93 -11.08
CA ALA A 363 -37.52 0.75 -10.23
C ALA A 363 -38.37 -0.33 -10.92
N PHE A 364 -39.39 0.07 -11.70
CA PHE A 364 -40.20 -0.86 -12.49
C PHE A 364 -39.37 -1.58 -13.56
N PHE A 365 -38.52 -0.86 -14.30
CA PHE A 365 -37.65 -1.47 -15.30
C PHE A 365 -36.62 -2.41 -14.67
N ASP A 366 -35.99 -2.02 -13.56
CA ASP A 366 -35.05 -2.91 -12.88
C ASP A 366 -35.75 -4.17 -12.35
N TRP A 367 -36.93 -4.02 -11.76
CA TRP A 367 -37.75 -5.15 -11.29
C TRP A 367 -38.13 -6.08 -12.44
N LEU A 368 -38.52 -5.53 -13.59
CA LEU A 368 -38.82 -6.33 -14.78
C LEU A 368 -37.56 -7.08 -15.25
N THR A 369 -36.44 -6.38 -15.37
CA THR A 369 -35.15 -6.97 -15.80
C THR A 369 -34.75 -8.13 -14.91
N VAL A 370 -34.66 -7.93 -13.59
CA VAL A 370 -34.23 -9.02 -12.67
C VAL A 370 -35.20 -10.23 -12.73
N ASN A 371 -36.51 -9.99 -12.85
CA ASN A 371 -37.47 -11.09 -12.97
C ASN A 371 -37.33 -11.86 -14.29
N THR A 372 -36.86 -11.21 -15.36
CA THR A 372 -36.59 -11.87 -16.65
C THR A 372 -35.26 -12.61 -16.69
N LEU A 373 -34.25 -12.16 -15.93
CA LEU A 373 -32.95 -12.85 -15.82
C LEU A 373 -33.08 -14.19 -15.08
N LEU A 374 -34.01 -14.27 -14.12
CA LEU A 374 -34.24 -15.48 -13.34
C LEU A 374 -35.10 -16.48 -14.11
N SER A 375 -34.50 -17.63 -14.50
CA SER A 375 -35.20 -18.65 -15.28
C SER A 375 -36.40 -19.23 -14.51
N PRO A 376 -37.59 -19.34 -15.15
CA PRO A 376 -38.73 -20.06 -14.60
C PRO A 376 -38.62 -21.59 -14.79
N ASP A 377 -37.53 -22.09 -15.38
CA ASP A 377 -37.41 -23.49 -15.79
C ASP A 377 -37.38 -24.46 -14.60
N ALA A 378 -38.11 -25.57 -14.74
CA ALA A 378 -38.16 -26.63 -13.73
C ALA A 378 -36.78 -27.25 -13.45
N GLU A 379 -35.87 -27.26 -14.43
CA GLU A 379 -34.50 -27.75 -14.30
C GLU A 379 -33.59 -26.75 -13.56
N ALA A 380 -33.79 -25.44 -13.73
CA ALA A 380 -33.12 -24.43 -12.91
C ALA A 380 -33.59 -24.50 -11.44
N LEU A 381 -34.88 -24.75 -11.22
CA LEU A 381 -35.48 -24.91 -9.89
C LEU A 381 -35.11 -26.23 -9.19
N SER A 382 -34.62 -27.22 -9.92
CA SER A 382 -34.14 -28.50 -9.37
C SER A 382 -32.66 -28.48 -8.98
N LYS A 383 -31.92 -27.44 -9.37
CA LYS A 383 -30.54 -27.20 -8.89
C LYS A 383 -30.53 -27.06 -7.36
N THR A 384 -29.43 -27.47 -6.73
CA THR A 384 -29.24 -27.42 -5.27
C THR A 384 -27.94 -26.70 -4.92
N GLY A 385 -27.83 -26.22 -3.68
CA GLY A 385 -26.64 -25.48 -3.21
C GLY A 385 -26.45 -24.15 -3.95
N LEU A 386 -25.19 -23.79 -4.18
CA LEU A 386 -24.73 -22.57 -4.85
C LEU A 386 -25.16 -22.43 -6.32
N ASN A 387 -25.79 -23.47 -6.89
CA ASN A 387 -26.29 -23.43 -8.27
C ASN A 387 -27.77 -23.07 -8.35
N LYS A 388 -28.46 -22.91 -7.20
CA LYS A 388 -29.88 -22.60 -7.14
C LYS A 388 -30.10 -21.10 -6.98
N ILE A 389 -30.41 -20.43 -8.09
CA ILE A 389 -30.76 -19.01 -8.12
C ILE A 389 -32.24 -18.90 -8.51
N ASP A 390 -33.09 -18.48 -7.58
CA ASP A 390 -34.52 -18.29 -7.82
C ASP A 390 -35.06 -17.00 -7.16
N ARG A 391 -36.27 -16.60 -7.55
CA ARG A 391 -36.92 -15.37 -7.03
C ARG A 391 -37.19 -15.40 -5.52
N LYS A 392 -37.19 -16.57 -4.88
CA LYS A 392 -37.37 -16.70 -3.43
C LYS A 392 -36.05 -16.55 -2.68
N SER A 393 -34.93 -16.86 -3.34
CA SER A 393 -33.59 -16.73 -2.77
C SER A 393 -33.05 -15.30 -2.75
N ILE A 394 -33.62 -14.39 -3.56
CA ILE A 394 -33.16 -12.99 -3.68
C ILE A 394 -34.17 -12.04 -3.02
N PRO A 395 -34.00 -11.69 -1.72
CA PRO A 395 -34.93 -10.81 -1.01
C PRO A 395 -34.99 -9.39 -1.59
N GLU A 396 -33.93 -8.92 -2.25
CA GLU A 396 -33.83 -7.56 -2.79
C GLU A 396 -34.84 -7.28 -3.91
N ILE A 397 -35.39 -8.32 -4.55
CA ILE A 397 -36.51 -8.15 -5.49
C ILE A 397 -37.74 -7.59 -4.76
N LEU A 398 -37.99 -8.04 -3.53
CA LEU A 398 -39.06 -7.49 -2.69
C LEU A 398 -38.73 -6.07 -2.25
N ASP A 399 -37.47 -5.77 -1.95
CA ASP A 399 -37.05 -4.42 -1.58
C ASP A 399 -37.29 -3.40 -2.70
N ILE A 400 -37.08 -3.78 -3.97
CA ILE A 400 -37.44 -2.91 -5.12
C ILE A 400 -38.94 -2.61 -5.11
N VAL A 401 -39.78 -3.62 -4.88
CA VAL A 401 -41.24 -3.46 -4.81
C VAL A 401 -41.65 -2.60 -3.61
N SER A 402 -41.09 -2.87 -2.43
CA SER A 402 -41.39 -2.10 -1.21
C SER A 402 -41.00 -0.63 -1.35
N ASN A 403 -39.82 -0.33 -1.90
CA ASN A 403 -39.43 1.06 -2.14
C ASN A 403 -40.29 1.74 -3.22
N SER A 404 -40.75 0.98 -4.22
CA SER A 404 -41.70 1.50 -5.22
C SER A 404 -43.08 1.82 -4.61
N GLN A 405 -43.54 1.01 -3.67
CA GLN A 405 -44.77 1.27 -2.91
C GLN A 405 -44.64 2.50 -2.01
N ILE A 406 -43.49 2.64 -1.32
CA ILE A 406 -43.19 3.84 -0.53
C ILE A 406 -43.21 5.08 -1.42
N LEU A 407 -42.54 5.03 -2.58
CA LEU A 407 -42.53 6.14 -3.53
C LEU A 407 -43.94 6.51 -3.99
N GLN A 408 -44.74 5.51 -4.40
CA GLN A 408 -46.13 5.73 -4.80
C GLN A 408 -46.93 6.37 -3.65
N GLN A 409 -46.74 5.88 -2.43
CA GLN A 409 -47.41 6.43 -1.25
C GLN A 409 -46.98 7.87 -0.95
N GLU A 410 -45.70 8.22 -1.08
CA GLU A 410 -45.24 9.61 -0.94
C GLU A 410 -45.86 10.53 -1.99
N TYR A 411 -45.97 10.06 -3.23
CA TYR A 411 -46.63 10.79 -4.30
C TYR A 411 -48.13 10.97 -4.05
N ASP A 412 -48.82 9.92 -3.57
CA ASP A 412 -50.24 9.96 -3.22
C ASP A 412 -50.49 10.85 -1.99
N ASN A 413 -49.60 10.81 -0.99
CA ASN A 413 -49.64 11.68 0.18
C ASN A 413 -49.59 13.15 -0.24
N ALA A 414 -48.66 13.50 -1.13
CA ALA A 414 -48.57 14.84 -1.69
C ALA A 414 -49.91 15.22 -2.39
N ASN A 415 -50.41 14.40 -3.32
CA ASN A 415 -51.66 14.69 -4.03
C ASN A 415 -52.90 14.78 -3.12
N ALA A 416 -52.91 14.07 -2.00
CA ALA A 416 -53.97 14.11 -1.00
C ALA A 416 -53.84 15.27 0.00
N GLY A 417 -52.80 16.10 -0.11
CA GLY A 417 -52.52 17.20 0.81
C GLY A 417 -52.01 16.74 2.19
N LEU A 418 -51.59 15.49 2.32
CA LEU A 418 -50.96 14.97 3.54
C LEU A 418 -49.52 15.48 3.62
N ASN A 419 -49.04 15.77 4.82
CA ASN A 419 -47.66 16.21 5.00
C ASN A 419 -46.64 15.09 4.67
N PRO A 420 -45.34 15.41 4.49
CA PRO A 420 -44.29 14.44 4.18
C PRO A 420 -44.02 13.37 5.26
N LEU A 421 -44.72 13.42 6.39
CA LEU A 421 -44.72 12.39 7.42
C LEU A 421 -45.98 11.49 7.35
N GLY A 422 -46.83 11.67 6.34
CA GLY A 422 -48.05 10.91 6.10
C GLY A 422 -49.25 11.33 6.97
N MET A 423 -49.25 12.53 7.53
CA MET A 423 -50.34 13.02 8.40
C MET A 423 -51.14 14.12 7.71
N SER A 424 -52.46 14.13 7.94
CA SER A 424 -53.32 15.21 7.45
C SER A 424 -53.00 16.52 8.19
N PRO A 425 -53.04 17.69 7.52
CA PRO A 425 -52.97 18.99 8.18
C PRO A 425 -54.01 19.16 9.29
N ASP A 426 -55.15 18.49 9.19
CA ASP A 426 -56.24 18.52 10.18
C ASP A 426 -56.12 17.44 11.27
N THR A 427 -55.01 16.71 11.31
CA THR A 427 -54.83 15.63 12.29
C THR A 427 -54.71 16.20 13.70
N VAL A 428 -55.60 15.75 14.58
CA VAL A 428 -55.50 15.88 16.04
C VAL A 428 -55.72 14.49 16.61
N THR A 429 -54.68 13.90 17.21
CA THR A 429 -54.76 12.55 17.78
C THR A 429 -55.60 12.56 19.05
N PHE A 430 -56.55 11.65 19.23
CA PHE A 430 -57.32 11.50 20.48
C PHE A 430 -56.95 10.22 21.23
N ASP A 431 -55.68 9.82 21.15
CA ASP A 431 -55.14 8.68 21.90
C ASP A 431 -54.72 9.12 23.31
N ILE A 432 -55.70 9.63 24.06
CA ILE A 432 -55.56 10.16 25.42
C ILE A 432 -55.94 9.09 26.44
N ASP A 433 -55.20 9.02 27.53
CA ASP A 433 -55.61 8.26 28.71
C ASP A 433 -56.73 9.05 29.42
N PRO A 434 -57.99 8.58 29.38
CA PRO A 434 -59.10 9.32 29.97
C PRO A 434 -58.97 9.44 31.49
N THR A 435 -58.17 8.58 32.15
CA THR A 435 -57.96 8.64 33.60
C THR A 435 -57.06 9.80 34.02
N LYS A 436 -56.21 10.29 33.10
CA LYS A 436 -55.35 11.48 33.31
C LYS A 436 -56.06 12.80 32.99
N VAL A 437 -57.15 12.81 32.24
CA VAL A 437 -57.85 14.06 31.85
C VAL A 437 -58.80 14.57 32.96
N VAL A 438 -59.06 13.77 34.00
CA VAL A 438 -59.99 14.12 35.08
C VAL A 438 -59.38 15.15 36.03
N ALA A 439 -60.05 16.32 36.13
CA ALA A 439 -59.69 17.37 37.07
C ALA A 439 -59.68 16.86 38.53
N GLY A 440 -58.52 16.94 39.18
CA GLY A 440 -58.31 16.46 40.56
C GLY A 440 -57.66 15.07 40.69
N SER A 441 -57.33 14.40 39.57
CA SER A 441 -56.44 13.22 39.59
C SER A 441 -55.04 13.61 40.08
N ARG A 442 -54.34 12.68 40.73
CA ARG A 442 -52.94 12.89 41.16
C ARG A 442 -51.99 13.09 39.98
N ASP A 443 -52.31 12.47 38.84
CA ASP A 443 -51.52 12.51 37.60
C ASP A 443 -52.33 13.18 36.48
N ALA A 444 -53.05 14.26 36.80
CA ALA A 444 -53.85 14.98 35.83
C ALA A 444 -52.95 15.59 34.74
N ALA A 445 -53.23 15.31 33.47
CA ALA A 445 -52.48 15.80 32.32
C ALA A 445 -53.42 16.19 31.16
N THR A 446 -53.15 17.33 30.52
CA THR A 446 -53.88 17.77 29.32
C THR A 446 -53.61 16.83 28.14
N HIS A 447 -54.38 16.97 27.07
CA HIS A 447 -54.13 16.23 25.84
C HIS A 447 -52.75 16.60 25.26
N PHE A 448 -52.36 17.88 25.26
CA PHE A 448 -51.00 18.29 24.87
C PHE A 448 -49.94 17.59 25.72
N GLU A 449 -50.06 17.63 27.05
CA GLU A 449 -49.04 17.07 27.97
C GLU A 449 -48.82 15.58 27.73
N GLN A 450 -49.90 14.81 27.49
CA GLN A 450 -49.79 13.38 27.21
C GLN A 450 -49.10 13.05 25.88
N ILE A 451 -49.35 13.84 24.82
CA ILE A 451 -48.67 13.65 23.53
C ILE A 451 -47.24 14.17 23.58
N TYR A 452 -46.99 15.26 24.31
CA TYR A 452 -45.68 15.81 24.58
C TYR A 452 -44.77 14.79 25.28
N GLU A 453 -45.25 14.10 26.33
CA GLU A 453 -44.49 13.00 26.98
C GLU A 453 -44.04 11.93 25.98
N ARG A 454 -44.91 11.58 25.02
CA ARG A 454 -44.57 10.58 23.98
C ARG A 454 -43.58 11.13 22.97
N ALA A 455 -43.68 12.41 22.61
CA ALA A 455 -42.70 13.08 21.75
C ALA A 455 -41.32 13.07 22.39
N ILE A 456 -41.20 13.41 23.67
CA ILE A 456 -39.96 13.34 24.44
C ILE A 456 -39.40 11.91 24.46
N LYS A 457 -40.23 10.91 24.77
CA LYS A 457 -39.79 9.51 24.76
C LYS A 457 -39.28 9.03 23.39
N SER A 458 -39.96 9.43 22.30
CA SER A 458 -39.51 9.11 20.94
C SER A 458 -38.20 9.84 20.58
N MET A 459 -38.01 11.08 21.04
CA MET A 459 -36.75 11.80 20.88
C MET A 459 -35.60 11.14 21.66
N GLU A 460 -35.85 10.65 22.88
CA GLU A 460 -34.86 9.92 23.67
C GLU A 460 -34.44 8.60 23.00
N ASN A 461 -35.39 7.87 22.42
CA ASN A 461 -35.09 6.67 21.62
C ASN A 461 -34.24 7.01 20.40
N ALA A 462 -34.59 8.07 19.67
CA ALA A 462 -33.81 8.54 18.53
C ALA A 462 -32.39 8.96 18.94
N ARG A 463 -32.24 9.64 20.09
CA ARG A 463 -30.94 10.00 20.67
C ARG A 463 -30.10 8.77 21.00
N GLY A 464 -30.66 7.75 21.63
CA GLY A 464 -29.92 6.53 21.95
C GLY A 464 -29.33 5.85 20.70
N ILE A 465 -30.08 5.86 19.59
CA ILE A 465 -29.61 5.31 18.30
C ILE A 465 -28.58 6.25 17.66
N TYR A 466 -28.77 7.57 17.76
CA TYR A 466 -27.82 8.59 17.32
C TYR A 466 -26.45 8.43 18.01
N ASP A 467 -26.44 8.27 19.32
CA ASP A 467 -25.23 8.08 20.13
C ASP A 467 -24.47 6.79 19.71
N HIS A 468 -25.21 5.73 19.35
CA HIS A 468 -24.61 4.51 18.82
C HIS A 468 -24.00 4.70 17.42
N ALA A 469 -24.70 5.39 16.51
CA ALA A 469 -24.17 5.71 15.18
C ALA A 469 -22.90 6.59 15.28
N ASN A 470 -22.91 7.58 16.19
CA ASN A 470 -21.76 8.42 16.51
C ASN A 470 -20.53 7.62 16.93
N ASN A 471 -20.71 6.65 17.83
CA ASN A 471 -19.60 5.80 18.28
C ASN A 471 -19.00 4.99 17.12
N THR A 472 -19.83 4.50 16.20
CA THR A 472 -19.34 3.80 15.01
C THR A 472 -18.57 4.75 14.08
N ARG A 473 -19.08 5.97 13.85
CA ARG A 473 -18.37 6.98 13.04
C ARG A 473 -17.05 7.41 13.68
N LYS A 474 -17.00 7.50 15.01
CA LYS A 474 -15.75 7.74 15.75
C LYS A 474 -14.71 6.65 15.44
N SER A 475 -15.10 5.37 15.46
CA SER A 475 -14.20 4.27 15.11
C SER A 475 -13.66 4.37 13.67
N ILE A 476 -14.47 4.83 12.70
CA ILE A 476 -13.98 5.07 11.33
C ILE A 476 -12.90 6.16 11.33
N ARG A 477 -13.11 7.27 12.06
CA ARG A 477 -12.09 8.34 12.16
C ARG A 477 -10.82 7.85 12.84
N GLU A 478 -10.92 7.03 13.88
CA GLU A 478 -9.75 6.39 14.50
C GLU A 478 -8.97 5.52 13.49
N VAL A 479 -9.66 4.83 12.58
CA VAL A 479 -8.99 4.09 11.50
C VAL A 479 -8.25 5.03 10.54
N VAL A 480 -8.84 6.17 10.18
CA VAL A 480 -8.20 7.19 9.32
C VAL A 480 -6.97 7.80 9.99
N ILE A 481 -7.07 8.25 11.24
CA ILE A 481 -5.94 8.84 12.00
C ILE A 481 -4.82 7.82 12.20
N THR A 482 -5.17 6.57 12.53
CA THR A 482 -4.16 5.52 12.67
C THR A 482 -3.57 5.10 11.31
N ALA A 483 -4.21 5.44 10.19
CA ALA A 483 -3.67 5.23 8.85
C ALA A 483 -2.72 6.36 8.43
N GLU A 484 -3.01 7.61 8.79
CA GLU A 484 -2.08 8.75 8.67
C GLU A 484 -0.76 8.46 9.38
N ASN A 485 -0.82 8.17 10.68
CA ASN A 485 0.37 7.81 11.49
C ASN A 485 1.14 6.62 10.90
N PHE A 486 0.42 5.67 10.31
CA PHE A 486 1.02 4.52 9.64
C PHE A 486 1.73 4.93 8.34
N ALA A 487 1.12 5.80 7.53
CA ALA A 487 1.72 6.32 6.30
C ALA A 487 2.98 7.15 6.61
N ASP A 488 2.97 7.98 7.65
CA ASP A 488 4.14 8.75 8.07
C ASP A 488 5.28 7.88 8.58
N MET A 489 4.97 6.90 9.43
CA MET A 489 5.94 5.92 9.89
C MET A 489 6.59 5.17 8.72
N VAL A 490 5.82 4.84 7.68
CA VAL A 490 6.32 4.16 6.48
C VAL A 490 7.30 5.04 5.71
N VAL A 491 6.97 6.31 5.49
CA VAL A 491 7.86 7.28 4.83
C VAL A 491 9.15 7.49 5.64
N ASP A 492 9.04 7.64 6.96
CA ASP A 492 10.20 7.80 7.84
C ASP A 492 11.12 6.59 7.84
N LYS A 493 10.54 5.37 7.86
CA LYS A 493 11.31 4.13 7.80
C LYS A 493 12.00 3.94 6.46
N ASP A 494 11.37 4.32 5.36
CA ASP A 494 12.00 4.23 4.05
C ASP A 494 13.21 5.16 3.94
N ARG A 495 13.07 6.39 4.45
CA ARG A 495 14.18 7.35 4.54
C ARG A 495 15.32 6.82 5.41
N ASP A 496 15.02 6.19 6.55
CA ASP A 496 16.02 5.54 7.40
C ASP A 496 16.76 4.43 6.66
N TYR A 497 16.04 3.54 5.96
CA TYR A 497 16.65 2.49 5.15
C TYR A 497 17.59 3.05 4.09
N ARG A 498 17.16 4.06 3.32
CA ARG A 498 18.01 4.74 2.33
C ARG A 498 19.27 5.31 2.96
N ASN A 499 19.15 6.05 4.06
CA ASN A 499 20.29 6.67 4.73
C ASN A 499 21.28 5.62 5.28
N ARG A 500 20.78 4.52 5.87
CA ARG A 500 21.62 3.41 6.34
C ARG A 500 22.30 2.66 5.18
N LEU A 501 21.65 2.55 4.02
CA LEU A 501 22.26 2.01 2.82
C LEU A 501 23.35 2.94 2.28
N ILE A 502 23.17 4.26 2.32
CA ILE A 502 24.20 5.25 1.95
C ILE A 502 25.42 5.12 2.89
N VAL A 503 25.22 4.92 4.19
CA VAL A 503 26.33 4.70 5.14
C VAL A 503 27.15 3.46 4.76
N ILE A 504 26.51 2.42 4.23
CA ILE A 504 27.19 1.17 3.87
C ILE A 504 27.84 1.26 2.48
N PHE A 505 27.05 1.61 1.47
CA PHE A 505 27.44 1.57 0.05
C PHE A 505 28.04 2.90 -0.47
N GLY A 506 27.90 4.00 0.28
CA GLY A 506 28.31 5.33 -0.15
C GLY A 506 27.35 5.96 -1.16
N THR A 507 27.59 7.22 -1.52
CA THR A 507 26.92 7.89 -2.64
C THR A 507 27.66 7.59 -3.95
N PRO A 508 27.00 7.56 -5.12
CA PRO A 508 27.68 7.45 -6.40
C PRO A 508 28.70 8.57 -6.66
N TYR A 509 29.58 8.32 -7.62
CA TYR A 509 30.50 9.34 -8.14
C TYR A 509 29.76 10.44 -8.91
N GLU A 510 30.14 11.70 -8.70
CA GLU A 510 29.53 12.85 -9.37
C GLU A 510 29.52 12.71 -10.90
N GLY A 511 30.63 12.25 -11.50
CA GLY A 511 30.74 12.04 -12.95
C GLY A 511 29.93 10.86 -13.52
N THR A 512 29.30 10.06 -12.65
CA THR A 512 28.39 8.97 -13.02
C THR A 512 26.92 9.35 -12.87
N ILE A 513 26.62 10.59 -12.43
CA ILE A 513 25.28 11.17 -12.32
C ILE A 513 25.07 12.14 -13.49
N GLY A 514 24.02 11.93 -14.29
CA GLY A 514 23.67 12.84 -15.39
C GLY A 514 22.95 12.18 -16.57
N SER A 515 22.60 12.98 -17.57
CA SER A 515 21.92 12.48 -18.77
C SER A 515 22.83 11.52 -19.55
N GLY A 516 22.34 10.31 -19.83
CA GLY A 516 23.11 9.26 -20.51
C GLY A 516 24.20 8.60 -19.64
N LYS A 517 24.19 8.84 -18.33
CA LYS A 517 25.06 8.17 -17.34
C LYS A 517 24.26 7.09 -16.60
N THR A 518 24.96 6.29 -15.79
CA THR A 518 24.37 5.19 -15.01
C THR A 518 23.31 5.70 -14.04
N TYR A 519 23.62 6.76 -13.29
CA TYR A 519 22.67 7.40 -12.39
C TYR A 519 22.03 8.62 -13.08
N PRO A 520 20.70 8.79 -12.96
CA PRO A 520 20.02 9.92 -13.58
C PRO A 520 20.37 11.26 -12.90
N PRO A 521 20.20 12.40 -13.59
CA PRO A 521 20.42 13.73 -12.98
C PRO A 521 19.64 13.88 -11.68
N GLY A 522 20.26 14.34 -10.58
CA GLY A 522 19.57 14.56 -9.29
C GLY A 522 19.31 13.29 -8.45
N TYR A 523 20.03 12.19 -8.73
CA TYR A 523 20.06 11.00 -7.88
C TYR A 523 20.69 11.29 -6.50
N VAL A 524 20.03 10.85 -5.43
CA VAL A 524 20.44 11.08 -4.02
C VAL A 524 20.53 9.78 -3.19
N GLY A 525 20.41 8.62 -3.84
CA GLY A 525 20.45 7.31 -3.18
C GLY A 525 21.86 6.74 -2.98
N PRO A 526 21.96 5.49 -2.48
CA PRO A 526 23.22 4.78 -2.33
C PRO A 526 23.78 4.27 -3.67
N ASP A 527 25.08 4.02 -3.72
CA ASP A 527 25.70 3.39 -4.88
C ASP A 527 25.40 1.89 -4.95
N TYR A 528 24.38 1.49 -5.70
CA TYR A 528 24.07 0.07 -5.92
C TYR A 528 24.99 -0.65 -6.91
N TYR A 529 25.72 0.08 -7.77
CA TYR A 529 26.33 -0.52 -8.97
C TYR A 529 27.85 -0.38 -9.05
N TYR A 530 28.38 0.75 -8.60
CA TYR A 530 29.80 1.10 -8.59
C TYR A 530 30.41 1.08 -7.18
N PHE A 531 29.73 0.53 -6.16
CA PHE A 531 30.24 0.51 -4.78
C PHE A 531 31.61 -0.19 -4.64
N GLN A 532 31.96 -1.07 -5.58
CA GLN A 532 33.22 -1.80 -5.64
C GLN A 532 34.39 -0.96 -6.17
N TYR A 533 34.19 0.31 -6.53
CA TYR A 533 35.25 1.23 -6.94
C TYR A 533 35.75 2.07 -5.77
N VAL A 534 37.07 2.29 -5.73
CA VAL A 534 37.76 3.08 -4.70
C VAL A 534 38.51 4.28 -5.30
N ASP A 535 38.62 5.34 -4.52
CA ASP A 535 39.32 6.58 -4.86
C ASP A 535 40.82 6.40 -4.58
N VAL A 536 41.69 6.63 -5.57
CA VAL A 536 43.13 6.46 -5.40
C VAL A 536 43.78 7.82 -5.17
N ASN A 537 44.18 8.08 -3.92
CA ASN A 537 44.92 9.30 -3.57
C ASN A 537 46.44 9.09 -3.38
N GLU A 538 46.98 7.87 -3.29
CA GLU A 538 48.43 7.67 -3.10
C GLU A 538 49.02 6.44 -3.84
N HIS A 539 49.71 6.76 -4.96
CA HIS A 539 50.96 6.23 -5.52
C HIS A 539 51.07 5.02 -6.49
N SER A 540 51.69 5.40 -7.64
CA SER A 540 52.47 4.70 -8.67
C SER A 540 51.75 3.96 -9.81
N ALA A 541 52.20 4.25 -11.04
CA ALA A 541 51.75 3.65 -12.30
C ALA A 541 52.09 2.15 -12.45
N GLU A 542 52.82 1.57 -11.50
CA GLU A 542 53.26 0.17 -11.49
C GLU A 542 52.33 -0.73 -10.64
N THR A 543 51.54 -0.18 -9.72
CA THR A 543 50.69 -0.94 -8.78
C THR A 543 49.22 -0.99 -9.20
N VAL A 544 48.70 0.06 -9.85
CA VAL A 544 47.32 0.10 -10.40
C VAL A 544 47.32 0.95 -11.69
N PRO A 545 47.46 0.36 -12.89
CA PRO A 545 47.34 1.08 -14.14
C PRO A 545 45.90 1.56 -14.35
N PRO A 546 45.71 2.71 -15.01
CA PRO A 546 44.38 3.23 -15.32
C PRO A 546 43.57 2.21 -16.15
N PRO A 547 42.23 2.23 -16.05
CA PRO A 547 41.37 1.30 -16.77
C PRO A 547 41.69 1.29 -18.28
N ASN A 548 41.98 0.12 -18.83
CA ASN A 548 42.27 -0.06 -20.26
C ASN A 548 41.34 -1.09 -20.93
N GLN A 549 40.48 -1.75 -20.15
CA GLN A 549 39.45 -2.67 -20.61
C GLN A 549 38.08 -2.25 -20.07
N LYS A 550 37.01 -2.70 -20.72
CA LYS A 550 35.61 -2.40 -20.37
C LYS A 550 34.81 -3.69 -20.36
N MET A 551 34.00 -3.87 -19.33
CA MET A 551 33.00 -4.94 -19.25
C MET A 551 31.60 -4.33 -19.22
N LEU A 552 30.64 -4.97 -19.88
CA LEU A 552 29.24 -4.57 -19.86
C LEU A 552 28.45 -5.55 -19.00
N ALA A 553 27.71 -5.03 -18.03
CA ALA A 553 26.76 -5.82 -17.25
C ALA A 553 25.34 -5.33 -17.50
N TYR A 554 24.40 -6.28 -17.46
CA TYR A 554 23.01 -6.06 -17.84
C TYR A 554 22.10 -6.29 -16.63
N PHE A 555 21.55 -5.20 -16.09
CA PHE A 555 20.65 -5.24 -14.95
C PHE A 555 19.21 -5.16 -15.41
N SER A 556 18.36 -6.00 -14.84
CA SER A 556 16.92 -5.88 -15.05
C SER A 556 16.36 -4.77 -14.16
N PRO A 557 15.21 -4.19 -14.51
CA PRO A 557 14.64 -3.10 -13.75
C PRO A 557 14.17 -3.60 -12.39
N ILE A 558 14.26 -2.70 -11.42
CA ILE A 558 13.69 -2.71 -10.09
C ILE A 558 12.14 -2.63 -10.16
N MET A 559 11.54 -2.44 -11.34
CA MET A 559 10.10 -2.39 -11.61
C MET A 559 9.39 -1.20 -10.92
N ASN A 560 9.64 -0.02 -11.52
CA ASN A 560 8.72 1.08 -11.86
C ASN A 560 8.11 2.01 -10.79
N TYR A 561 8.53 3.29 -10.87
CA TYR A 561 8.00 4.45 -10.15
C TYR A 561 7.82 5.71 -11.08
N PRO A 562 6.66 6.40 -11.33
CA PRO A 562 6.60 7.86 -11.42
C PRO A 562 6.69 8.61 -10.09
N ILE A 563 7.62 9.55 -10.06
CA ILE A 563 7.68 10.59 -9.05
C ILE A 563 6.58 11.63 -9.32
N TRP A 564 5.79 11.91 -8.29
CA TRP A 564 4.84 13.01 -8.27
C TRP A 564 5.57 14.35 -8.22
N THR A 565 5.24 15.26 -9.14
CA THR A 565 5.59 16.69 -9.01
C THR A 565 4.32 17.48 -8.71
N LYS A 566 4.47 18.54 -7.90
CA LYS A 566 3.40 19.38 -7.33
C LYS A 566 2.45 20.01 -8.34
N ASP A 567 2.82 20.08 -9.62
CA ASP A 567 2.04 20.78 -10.63
C ASP A 567 1.29 19.78 -11.53
N ALA A 568 -0.01 19.62 -11.25
CA ALA A 568 -0.94 18.89 -12.08
C ALA A 568 -1.04 19.54 -13.48
N THR A 569 -0.18 19.17 -14.42
CA THR A 569 -0.39 19.38 -15.88
C THR A 569 0.56 18.61 -16.81
N ALA A 570 1.45 17.74 -16.33
CA ALA A 570 2.28 16.90 -17.20
C ALA A 570 1.81 15.44 -17.18
N THR A 571 0.98 15.06 -18.15
CA THR A 571 0.71 13.65 -18.49
C THR A 571 2.02 13.01 -19.00
N ILE A 572 2.77 12.35 -18.13
CA ILE A 572 3.99 11.61 -18.51
C ILE A 572 3.64 10.14 -18.71
N TYR A 573 3.39 9.74 -19.96
CA TYR A 573 3.18 8.34 -20.34
C TYR A 573 4.47 7.58 -20.70
N ASN A 574 5.65 8.18 -20.55
CA ASN A 574 6.94 7.51 -20.86
C ASN A 574 8.02 7.91 -19.85
N LEU A 575 8.07 7.22 -18.71
CA LEU A 575 9.28 7.23 -17.88
C LEU A 575 10.44 6.64 -18.70
N PRO A 576 11.60 7.33 -18.78
CA PRO A 576 12.80 6.75 -19.38
C PRO A 576 13.16 5.45 -18.65
N ALA A 577 13.43 4.36 -19.37
CA ALA A 577 13.57 3.04 -18.77
C ALA A 577 14.70 2.95 -17.71
N MET A 578 15.71 3.83 -17.79
CA MET A 578 16.80 3.92 -16.81
C MET A 578 16.32 4.20 -15.38
N TYR A 579 15.21 4.93 -15.20
CA TYR A 579 14.68 5.24 -13.86
C TYR A 579 14.05 4.04 -13.17
N LYS A 580 13.71 2.99 -13.93
CA LYS A 580 13.13 1.75 -13.39
C LYS A 580 14.13 0.92 -12.61
N HIS A 581 15.38 1.35 -12.47
CA HIS A 581 16.49 0.65 -11.81
C HIS A 581 16.85 1.26 -10.44
N PHE A 582 16.05 2.19 -9.94
CA PHE A 582 16.27 2.89 -8.67
C PHE A 582 14.98 2.95 -7.85
N PHE A 583 15.11 3.09 -6.53
CA PHE A 583 13.95 3.37 -5.68
C PHE A 583 13.49 4.81 -5.90
N GLY A 584 12.19 5.09 -5.84
CA GLY A 584 11.65 6.44 -5.98
C GLY A 584 12.20 7.39 -4.92
N THR A 585 12.48 6.88 -3.72
CA THR A 585 13.13 7.67 -2.67
C THR A 585 14.57 8.06 -2.98
N ASP A 586 15.24 7.43 -3.95
CA ASP A 586 16.57 7.84 -4.41
C ASP A 586 16.52 8.93 -5.48
N LEU A 587 15.35 9.19 -6.05
CA LEU A 587 15.17 10.05 -7.22
C LEU A 587 14.48 11.38 -6.89
N ILE A 588 14.28 11.71 -5.62
CA ILE A 588 13.44 12.84 -5.16
C ILE A 588 13.90 14.20 -5.73
N GLN A 589 15.18 14.37 -6.06
CA GLN A 589 15.73 15.60 -6.64
C GLN A 589 15.96 15.50 -8.16
N SER A 590 15.55 14.39 -8.77
CA SER A 590 15.75 14.14 -10.19
C SER A 590 14.71 14.85 -11.04
N THR A 591 15.16 15.71 -11.95
CA THR A 591 14.30 16.25 -13.02
C THR A 591 14.36 15.32 -14.23
N TYR A 592 13.20 14.86 -14.67
CA TYR A 592 13.10 13.94 -15.80
C TYR A 592 13.41 14.61 -17.14
N THR A 593 14.25 13.96 -17.92
CA THR A 593 14.39 14.22 -19.36
C THR A 593 14.08 12.94 -20.12
N SER A 594 13.25 13.01 -21.17
CA SER A 594 12.90 11.84 -21.98
C SER A 594 14.15 11.23 -22.63
N VAL A 595 14.57 10.04 -22.18
CA VAL A 595 15.66 9.27 -22.79
C VAL A 595 15.12 7.89 -23.15
N GLU A 596 15.24 7.47 -24.42
CA GLU A 596 14.97 6.09 -24.80
C GLU A 596 16.07 5.19 -24.24
N ALA A 597 15.76 4.46 -23.17
CA ALA A 597 16.61 3.40 -22.64
C ALA A 597 15.87 2.07 -22.74
N THR A 598 16.61 0.96 -22.87
CA THR A 598 16.05 -0.39 -22.81
C THR A 598 15.61 -0.71 -21.37
N ASN A 599 14.62 -1.60 -21.18
CA ASN A 599 14.24 -2.12 -19.85
C ASN A 599 15.39 -2.85 -19.12
N VAL A 600 16.50 -3.09 -19.81
CA VAL A 600 17.73 -3.60 -19.25
C VAL A 600 18.70 -2.42 -19.16
N LEU A 601 19.17 -2.12 -17.96
CA LEU A 601 20.20 -1.12 -17.72
C LEU A 601 21.55 -1.76 -18.04
N GLU A 602 22.18 -1.25 -19.07
CA GLU A 602 23.54 -1.59 -19.45
C GLU A 602 24.48 -0.68 -18.66
N ILE A 603 25.33 -1.30 -17.83
CA ILE A 603 26.32 -0.60 -17.01
C ILE A 603 27.70 -0.99 -17.50
N GLU A 604 28.49 0.02 -17.86
CA GLU A 604 29.89 -0.13 -18.19
C GLU A 604 30.73 -0.16 -16.91
N PHE A 605 31.55 -1.19 -16.78
CA PHE A 605 32.54 -1.40 -15.73
C PHE A 605 33.96 -1.25 -16.31
N PRO A 606 34.61 -0.08 -16.15
CA PRO A 606 36.01 0.10 -16.49
C PRO A 606 36.92 -0.77 -15.61
N MET A 607 37.82 -1.53 -16.23
CA MET A 607 38.77 -2.40 -15.54
C MET A 607 40.22 -2.07 -15.91
N GLY A 608 41.09 -2.01 -14.90
CA GLY A 608 42.54 -1.93 -15.04
C GLY A 608 43.18 -3.29 -15.36
N ALA A 609 44.40 -3.26 -15.88
CA ALA A 609 45.19 -4.46 -16.21
C ALA A 609 45.98 -5.06 -15.01
N SER A 610 45.75 -4.59 -13.78
CA SER A 610 46.39 -5.04 -12.53
C SER A 610 45.58 -6.05 -11.73
N ASN A 611 46.21 -6.61 -10.69
CA ASN A 611 45.64 -7.56 -9.71
C ASN A 611 44.32 -7.08 -9.08
N TYR A 612 44.15 -5.78 -8.85
CA TYR A 612 42.84 -5.18 -8.55
C TYR A 612 42.43 -4.24 -9.69
N GLY A 613 41.30 -4.54 -10.34
CA GLY A 613 40.89 -3.88 -11.59
C GLY A 613 39.90 -2.71 -11.44
N PHE A 614 39.30 -2.48 -10.26
CA PHE A 614 38.19 -1.53 -10.09
C PHE A 614 38.61 -0.20 -9.47
N GLN A 615 39.44 0.55 -10.19
CA GLN A 615 39.78 1.93 -9.85
C GLN A 615 38.83 2.90 -10.55
N ALA A 616 38.30 3.88 -9.80
CA ALA A 616 37.43 4.89 -10.39
C ALA A 616 38.19 5.69 -11.46
N PRO A 617 37.69 5.77 -12.70
CA PRO A 617 38.21 6.69 -13.71
C PRO A 617 38.34 8.13 -13.21
N SER A 618 39.40 8.82 -13.62
CA SER A 618 39.66 10.20 -13.16
C SER A 618 38.55 11.19 -13.52
N ASP A 619 37.78 10.92 -14.57
CA ASP A 619 36.63 11.72 -15.01
C ASP A 619 35.37 11.51 -14.15
N TRP A 620 35.35 10.51 -13.27
CA TRP A 620 34.24 10.28 -12.33
C TRP A 620 34.28 11.23 -11.13
N GLY A 621 35.44 11.84 -10.83
CA GLY A 621 35.63 12.69 -9.67
C GLY A 621 35.66 11.90 -8.36
N PHE A 622 35.27 12.54 -7.25
CA PHE A 622 35.21 11.93 -5.92
C PHE A 622 33.76 11.67 -5.50
N ARG A 623 33.56 10.74 -4.57
CA ARG A 623 32.26 10.54 -3.92
C ARG A 623 32.01 11.66 -2.90
N GLU A 624 30.77 12.15 -2.85
CA GLU A 624 30.35 13.08 -1.81
C GLU A 624 30.45 12.44 -0.41
N SER A 625 30.02 11.19 -0.28
CA SER A 625 30.14 10.40 0.94
C SER A 625 30.58 8.96 0.64
N PRO A 626 31.87 8.62 0.89
CA PRO A 626 32.33 7.23 0.86
C PRO A 626 31.61 6.39 1.93
N GLY A 627 31.18 5.18 1.57
CA GLY A 627 30.55 4.22 2.47
C GLY A 627 31.56 3.36 3.23
N SER A 628 31.10 2.65 4.26
CA SER A 628 31.93 1.72 5.03
C SER A 628 32.53 0.62 4.15
N ILE A 629 31.83 0.21 3.09
CA ILE A 629 32.32 -0.82 2.17
C ILE A 629 33.51 -0.34 1.34
N GLN A 630 33.55 0.93 0.92
CA GLN A 630 34.71 1.48 0.21
C GLN A 630 35.92 1.61 1.13
N LEU A 631 35.71 2.02 2.38
CA LEU A 631 36.79 2.09 3.36
C LEU A 631 37.42 0.70 3.61
N ALA A 632 36.57 -0.33 3.79
CA ALA A 632 37.04 -1.71 3.94
C ALA A 632 37.76 -2.22 2.68
N LEU A 633 37.31 -1.81 1.49
CA LEU A 633 37.91 -2.20 0.22
C LEU A 633 39.28 -1.54 0.01
N ILE A 634 39.43 -0.26 0.37
CA ILE A 634 40.72 0.44 0.36
C ILE A 634 41.73 -0.26 1.27
N GLU A 635 41.32 -0.62 2.50
CA GLU A 635 42.19 -1.37 3.41
C GLU A 635 42.54 -2.76 2.88
N LEU A 636 41.61 -3.43 2.19
CA LEU A 636 41.83 -4.76 1.62
C LEU A 636 42.90 -4.71 0.52
N VAL A 637 42.78 -3.77 -0.41
CA VAL A 637 43.74 -3.56 -1.50
C VAL A 637 45.13 -3.19 -0.96
N LYS A 638 45.20 -2.34 0.08
CA LYS A 638 46.46 -2.03 0.77
C LYS A 638 47.09 -3.28 1.39
N SER A 639 46.30 -4.06 2.13
CA SER A 639 46.81 -5.28 2.79
C SER A 639 47.23 -6.37 1.79
N GLU A 640 46.59 -6.44 0.63
CA GLU A 640 46.97 -7.33 -0.47
C GLU A 640 48.35 -6.94 -1.02
N THR A 641 48.55 -5.66 -1.30
CA THR A 641 49.82 -5.13 -1.81
C THR A 641 50.97 -5.40 -0.82
N GLU A 642 50.72 -5.19 0.48
CA GLU A 642 51.71 -5.50 1.52
C GLU A 642 52.05 -6.99 1.62
N LEU A 643 51.07 -7.88 1.39
CA LEU A 643 51.29 -9.32 1.36
C LEU A 643 52.10 -9.73 0.11
N GLN A 644 51.80 -9.16 -1.05
CA GLN A 644 52.55 -9.40 -2.29
C GLN A 644 54.02 -8.98 -2.14
N LEU A 645 54.28 -7.81 -1.56
CA LEU A 645 55.64 -7.35 -1.25
C LEU A 645 56.35 -8.32 -0.30
N ALA A 646 55.70 -8.75 0.78
CA ALA A 646 56.30 -9.71 1.72
C ALA A 646 56.61 -11.08 1.07
N ILE A 647 55.74 -11.57 0.16
CA ILE A 647 55.96 -12.80 -0.60
C ILE A 647 57.12 -12.63 -1.58
N SER A 648 57.22 -11.47 -2.25
CA SER A 648 58.33 -11.13 -3.15
C SER A 648 59.66 -11.09 -2.41
N ASP A 649 59.71 -10.47 -1.23
CA ASP A 649 60.90 -10.42 -0.37
C ASP A 649 61.33 -11.84 0.04
N TYR A 650 60.36 -12.70 0.41
CA TYR A 650 60.62 -14.10 0.74
C TYR A 650 61.15 -14.89 -0.47
N SER A 651 60.56 -14.72 -1.65
CA SER A 651 61.05 -15.34 -2.89
C SER A 651 62.47 -14.88 -3.23
N GLY A 652 62.75 -13.59 -3.11
CA GLY A 652 64.07 -13.01 -3.34
C GLY A 652 65.13 -13.58 -2.39
N LEU A 653 64.78 -13.82 -1.12
CA LEU A 653 65.67 -14.51 -0.18
C LEU A 653 65.96 -15.95 -0.64
N ILE A 654 64.95 -16.72 -1.04
CA ILE A 654 65.12 -18.11 -1.51
C ILE A 654 65.96 -18.18 -2.79
N ASP A 655 65.74 -17.26 -3.73
CA ASP A 655 66.54 -17.17 -4.95
C ASP A 655 68.00 -16.78 -4.66
N THR A 656 68.23 -15.89 -3.69
CA THR A 656 69.58 -15.53 -3.23
C THR A 656 70.28 -16.75 -2.62
N ILE A 657 69.61 -17.49 -1.72
CA ILE A 657 70.15 -18.72 -1.13
C ILE A 657 70.51 -19.74 -2.22
N LYS A 658 69.64 -19.92 -3.23
CA LYS A 658 69.87 -20.83 -4.35
C LYS A 658 71.05 -20.41 -5.22
N TYR A 659 71.14 -19.12 -5.57
CA TYR A 659 72.23 -18.59 -6.37
C TYR A 659 73.59 -18.75 -5.67
N THR A 660 73.66 -18.48 -4.37
CA THR A 660 74.86 -18.68 -3.56
C THR A 660 75.30 -20.15 -3.53
N LEU A 661 74.35 -21.10 -3.51
CA LEU A 661 74.64 -22.54 -3.62
C LEU A 661 75.01 -22.99 -5.02
N GLU A 662 74.43 -22.41 -6.07
CA GLU A 662 74.84 -22.68 -7.46
C GLU A 662 76.27 -22.22 -7.71
N ILE A 663 76.68 -21.08 -7.14
CA ILE A 663 78.09 -20.63 -7.12
C ILE A 663 78.96 -21.64 -6.38
N MET A 664 78.53 -22.09 -5.19
CA MET A 664 79.26 -23.11 -4.41
C MET A 664 79.43 -24.42 -5.21
N GLN A 665 78.37 -24.88 -5.89
CA GLN A 665 78.35 -26.10 -6.69
C GLN A 665 79.18 -25.95 -7.98
N ALA A 666 79.15 -24.80 -8.64
CA ALA A 666 79.98 -24.50 -9.81
C ALA A 666 81.47 -24.44 -9.45
N ARG A 667 81.83 -23.83 -8.31
CA ARG A 667 83.21 -23.82 -7.79
C ARG A 667 83.67 -25.23 -7.40
N SER A 668 82.81 -26.04 -6.78
CA SER A 668 83.09 -27.44 -6.48
C SER A 668 83.26 -28.32 -7.74
N ASN A 669 82.61 -27.99 -8.85
CA ASN A 669 82.70 -28.76 -10.11
C ASN A 669 83.95 -28.42 -10.94
N LEU A 670 84.60 -27.26 -10.72
CA LEU A 670 85.78 -26.80 -11.47
C LEU A 670 87.08 -27.58 -11.12
N HIS A 671 87.12 -28.29 -9.98
CA HIS A 671 88.30 -28.98 -9.45
C HIS A 671 88.16 -30.52 -9.43
N TYR A 672 87.87 -31.12 -10.58
CA TYR A 672 87.44 -32.53 -10.73
C TYR A 672 88.55 -33.61 -10.52
N SER A 673 89.72 -33.30 -9.96
CA SER A 673 90.87 -34.25 -9.94
C SER A 673 91.28 -34.88 -8.60
N ASP A 674 90.64 -34.59 -7.45
CA ASP A 674 91.01 -35.19 -6.16
C ASP A 674 89.82 -35.89 -5.45
N LEU A 675 89.81 -37.23 -5.44
CA LEU A 675 88.60 -38.07 -5.34
C LEU A 675 88.15 -38.53 -3.94
N PHE A 676 88.68 -38.00 -2.82
CA PHE A 676 88.27 -38.48 -1.48
C PHE A 676 87.61 -37.43 -0.57
N ILE A 677 87.88 -36.13 -0.76
CA ILE A 677 87.27 -35.04 0.05
C ILE A 677 85.90 -34.59 -0.52
N ILE A 678 85.63 -34.88 -1.81
CA ILE A 678 84.45 -34.44 -2.55
C ILE A 678 83.14 -35.09 -2.06
N ASN A 679 83.16 -36.29 -1.48
CA ASN A 679 81.93 -37.02 -1.13
C ASN A 679 81.20 -36.44 0.10
N THR A 680 81.94 -35.92 1.09
CA THR A 680 81.35 -35.30 2.30
C THR A 680 80.68 -33.97 1.95
N TYR A 681 81.35 -33.10 1.17
CA TYR A 681 80.78 -31.83 0.71
C TYR A 681 79.62 -32.02 -0.28
N LYS A 682 79.66 -33.06 -1.15
CA LYS A 682 78.53 -33.40 -2.02
C LYS A 682 77.28 -33.78 -1.24
N ASN A 683 77.41 -34.47 -0.10
CA ASN A 683 76.25 -34.82 0.73
C ASN A 683 75.65 -33.60 1.44
N VAL A 684 76.49 -32.66 1.91
CA VAL A 684 76.04 -31.37 2.50
C VAL A 684 75.39 -30.47 1.45
N ILE A 685 75.97 -30.34 0.26
CA ILE A 685 75.35 -29.59 -0.85
C ILE A 685 74.04 -30.25 -1.29
N ARG A 686 73.97 -31.58 -1.29
CA ARG A 686 72.73 -32.32 -1.63
C ARG A 686 71.64 -32.11 -0.59
N SER A 687 71.95 -32.16 0.71
CA SER A 687 70.96 -31.91 1.77
C SER A 687 70.51 -30.44 1.82
N LEU A 688 71.41 -29.48 1.54
CA LEU A 688 71.06 -28.07 1.39
C LEU A 688 70.17 -27.86 0.16
N ASN A 689 70.52 -28.46 -0.98
CA ASN A 689 69.69 -28.44 -2.19
C ASN A 689 68.31 -29.08 -1.96
N ASP A 690 68.22 -30.19 -1.22
CA ASP A 690 66.94 -30.82 -0.87
C ASP A 690 66.11 -29.91 0.05
N THR A 691 66.72 -29.30 1.06
CA THR A 691 66.07 -28.34 1.97
C THR A 691 65.57 -27.10 1.23
N ILE A 692 66.34 -26.59 0.27
CA ILE A 692 65.97 -25.43 -0.56
C ILE A 692 64.94 -25.81 -1.60
N ASN A 693 64.97 -27.03 -2.15
CA ASN A 693 63.89 -27.50 -2.99
C ASN A 693 62.57 -27.53 -2.19
N THR A 694 62.60 -27.91 -0.91
CA THR A 694 61.42 -27.79 -0.03
C THR A 694 61.03 -26.34 0.28
N LEU A 695 61.98 -25.46 0.60
CA LEU A 695 61.70 -24.03 0.83
C LEU A 695 61.23 -23.31 -0.44
N ARG A 696 61.69 -23.77 -1.61
CA ARG A 696 61.28 -23.33 -2.93
C ARG A 696 59.93 -23.89 -3.31
N GLU A 697 59.60 -25.12 -2.95
CA GLU A 697 58.23 -25.61 -3.05
C GLU A 697 57.31 -24.73 -2.20
N ILE A 698 57.70 -24.39 -0.97
CA ILE A 698 56.96 -23.44 -0.11
C ILE A 698 56.88 -22.04 -0.74
N ALA A 699 57.98 -21.51 -1.29
CA ALA A 699 58.02 -20.19 -1.94
C ALA A 699 57.19 -20.17 -3.23
N SER A 700 57.26 -21.21 -4.05
CA SER A 700 56.42 -21.41 -5.23
C SER A 700 54.95 -21.61 -4.86
N TRP A 701 54.62 -22.26 -3.73
CA TRP A 701 53.25 -22.35 -3.22
C TRP A 701 52.76 -21.01 -2.62
N LEU A 702 53.64 -20.23 -2.00
CA LEU A 702 53.33 -18.88 -1.51
C LEU A 702 53.20 -17.89 -2.68
N GLN A 703 53.99 -18.06 -3.73
CA GLN A 703 53.93 -17.30 -4.98
C GLN A 703 52.67 -17.68 -5.78
N PHE A 704 52.30 -18.95 -5.83
CA PHE A 704 50.99 -19.42 -6.30
C PHE A 704 49.85 -18.83 -5.44
N GLY A 705 50.06 -18.72 -4.12
CA GLY A 705 49.18 -18.00 -3.18
C GLY A 705 49.15 -16.47 -3.37
N GLY A 706 50.19 -15.89 -3.97
CA GLY A 706 50.26 -14.48 -4.38
C GLY A 706 49.64 -14.25 -5.75
N GLU A 707 49.72 -15.21 -6.67
CA GLU A 707 48.96 -15.25 -7.94
C GLU A 707 47.46 -15.38 -7.66
N ILE A 708 47.07 -16.07 -6.58
CA ILE A 708 45.69 -16.11 -6.07
C ILE A 708 45.16 -14.73 -5.63
N ALA A 709 46.02 -13.77 -5.28
CA ALA A 709 45.60 -12.38 -5.08
C ALA A 709 45.19 -11.74 -6.42
N GLY A 710 45.89 -12.09 -7.50
CA GLY A 710 45.46 -11.83 -8.88
C GLY A 710 44.13 -12.53 -9.22
N ASP A 711 43.92 -13.76 -8.76
CA ASP A 711 42.62 -14.45 -8.88
C ASP A 711 41.51 -13.78 -8.08
N MET A 712 41.79 -12.91 -7.10
CA MET A 712 40.78 -12.11 -6.42
C MET A 712 40.24 -11.01 -7.35
N GLY A 713 41.10 -10.37 -8.15
CA GLY A 713 40.71 -9.47 -9.23
C GLY A 713 39.91 -10.17 -10.33
N THR A 714 40.34 -11.37 -10.73
CA THR A 714 39.62 -12.21 -11.70
C THR A 714 38.29 -12.72 -11.13
N ALA A 715 38.24 -13.13 -9.86
CA ALA A 715 37.04 -13.61 -9.17
C ALA A 715 36.04 -12.51 -8.82
N ILE A 716 36.47 -11.25 -8.66
CA ILE A 716 35.57 -10.08 -8.58
C ILE A 716 35.04 -9.75 -9.98
N GLY A 717 35.87 -9.88 -11.03
CA GLY A 717 35.46 -9.75 -12.43
C GLY A 717 34.46 -10.83 -12.89
N GLU A 718 34.68 -12.09 -12.50
CA GLU A 718 33.86 -13.26 -12.83
C GLU A 718 32.62 -13.41 -11.93
N ALA A 719 32.56 -12.73 -10.78
CA ALA A 719 31.37 -12.69 -9.90
C ALA A 719 30.35 -11.61 -10.28
N MET A 720 30.64 -10.82 -11.30
CA MET A 720 29.69 -9.85 -11.82
C MET A 720 28.54 -10.57 -12.54
N PRO A 721 27.26 -10.20 -12.28
CA PRO A 721 26.12 -10.92 -12.82
C PRO A 721 26.07 -10.88 -14.37
N THR A 722 25.77 -12.00 -15.01
CA THR A 722 25.54 -12.08 -16.46
C THR A 722 24.06 -11.83 -16.88
N ALA A 723 23.31 -11.01 -16.11
CA ALA A 723 21.84 -10.84 -16.06
C ALA A 723 21.12 -11.95 -15.24
N ILE A 724 20.09 -11.73 -14.40
CA ILE A 724 18.83 -10.95 -14.50
C ILE A 724 18.39 -10.56 -13.08
N GLY A 725 18.13 -9.26 -12.85
CA GLY A 725 17.42 -8.69 -11.67
C GLY A 725 18.11 -8.85 -10.29
N LEU A 726 17.95 -7.83 -9.42
CA LEU A 726 18.39 -7.84 -8.01
C LEU A 726 17.75 -8.96 -7.15
N SER A 727 16.98 -9.89 -7.74
CA SER A 727 16.28 -10.99 -7.07
C SER A 727 16.62 -12.40 -7.57
N ASN A 728 17.47 -12.58 -8.59
CA ASN A 728 17.84 -13.93 -9.05
C ASN A 728 19.32 -14.25 -8.84
N ASP A 729 20.13 -13.24 -8.52
CA ASP A 729 21.55 -13.44 -8.21
C ASP A 729 22.11 -12.33 -7.29
N ALA A 730 21.41 -12.01 -6.20
CA ALA A 730 21.93 -11.11 -5.17
C ALA A 730 23.16 -11.69 -4.41
N THR A 731 23.66 -12.87 -4.82
CA THR A 731 24.66 -13.67 -4.09
C THR A 731 25.82 -14.20 -4.93
N SER A 732 25.97 -13.82 -6.21
CA SER A 732 27.20 -14.13 -6.97
C SER A 732 28.45 -13.58 -6.27
N ILE A 733 28.31 -12.44 -5.59
CA ILE A 733 29.35 -11.78 -4.79
C ILE A 733 29.79 -12.65 -3.59
N GLY A 734 28.92 -13.52 -3.08
CA GLY A 734 29.23 -14.44 -1.97
C GLY A 734 29.88 -15.75 -2.38
N ARG A 735 29.86 -16.13 -3.68
CA ARG A 735 30.30 -17.45 -4.15
C ARG A 735 31.75 -17.50 -4.63
N SER A 736 32.29 -16.44 -5.22
CA SER A 736 33.67 -16.45 -5.71
C SER A 736 34.71 -16.24 -4.59
N ALA A 737 34.40 -15.39 -3.61
CA ALA A 737 35.31 -15.05 -2.51
C ALA A 737 35.43 -16.14 -1.41
N VAL A 738 34.64 -17.23 -1.49
CA VAL A 738 34.62 -18.33 -0.51
C VAL A 738 35.24 -19.61 -1.06
N GLU A 739 35.04 -19.93 -2.35
CA GLU A 739 35.63 -21.12 -2.99
C GLU A 739 37.16 -21.00 -3.10
N VAL A 740 37.69 -19.83 -3.47
CA VAL A 740 39.14 -19.61 -3.60
C VAL A 740 39.84 -19.77 -2.25
N VAL A 741 39.30 -19.18 -1.18
CA VAL A 741 39.91 -19.24 0.16
C VAL A 741 39.71 -20.60 0.85
N ARG A 742 38.56 -21.27 0.65
CA ARG A 742 38.28 -22.57 1.27
C ARG A 742 39.05 -23.72 0.61
N TYR A 743 39.23 -23.70 -0.71
CA TYR A 743 40.06 -24.67 -1.44
C TYR A 743 41.53 -24.62 -0.99
N ILE A 744 42.03 -23.41 -0.67
CA ILE A 744 43.38 -23.17 -0.18
C ILE A 744 43.56 -23.68 1.26
N ILE A 745 42.57 -23.46 2.14
CA ILE A 745 42.63 -23.92 3.54
C ILE A 745 42.57 -25.45 3.63
N GLU A 746 41.71 -26.11 2.83
CA GLU A 746 41.59 -27.58 2.84
C GLU A 746 42.88 -28.26 2.33
N LYS A 747 43.63 -27.67 1.39
CA LYS A 747 44.92 -28.23 0.93
C LYS A 747 46.12 -27.88 1.81
N ILE A 748 46.15 -26.71 2.45
CA ILE A 748 47.21 -26.34 3.40
C ILE A 748 47.12 -27.22 4.67
N ILE A 749 45.91 -27.49 5.17
CA ILE A 749 45.71 -28.32 6.38
C ILE A 749 45.92 -29.82 6.09
N SER A 750 45.63 -30.30 4.87
CA SER A 750 45.83 -31.72 4.51
C SER A 750 47.29 -32.08 4.19
N GLY A 751 48.09 -31.11 3.73
CA GLY A 751 49.52 -31.31 3.43
C GLY A 751 50.43 -31.23 4.66
N ILE A 752 49.94 -30.69 5.77
CA ILE A 752 50.66 -30.53 7.05
C ILE A 752 49.94 -31.35 8.12
N ALA A 753 49.81 -32.66 7.89
CA ALA A 753 49.59 -33.64 8.95
C ALA A 753 50.93 -34.25 9.40
N LEU A 754 51.93 -33.39 9.62
CA LEU A 754 53.16 -33.73 10.34
C LEU A 754 53.37 -32.68 11.44
N ASP A 755 52.80 -32.99 12.60
CA ASP A 755 53.13 -32.51 13.97
C ASP A 755 53.22 -30.99 14.22
N MET A 756 52.07 -30.30 14.22
CA MET A 756 51.89 -29.02 14.93
C MET A 756 50.73 -29.09 15.93
N GLU A 757 50.85 -29.99 16.90
CA GLU A 757 50.17 -29.85 18.18
C GLU A 757 51.27 -29.52 19.22
N ASN A 758 51.20 -28.34 19.85
CA ASN A 758 52.13 -27.78 20.85
C ASN A 758 53.53 -27.32 20.38
N THR A 759 53.71 -26.04 19.99
CA THR A 759 54.83 -25.23 20.52
C THR A 759 54.69 -23.73 20.26
N ALA A 760 54.41 -22.96 21.31
CA ALA A 760 54.71 -21.52 21.41
C ALA A 760 56.12 -21.29 22.02
N MET A 761 57.06 -22.21 21.82
CA MET A 761 58.44 -22.13 22.35
C MET A 761 59.46 -22.59 21.30
N ILE A 762 59.66 -21.82 20.22
CA ILE A 762 60.87 -21.96 19.37
C ILE A 762 61.33 -20.57 18.95
N THR A 763 61.95 -19.84 19.88
CA THR A 763 62.73 -18.63 19.56
C THR A 763 64.20 -18.79 19.97
N GLU A 764 64.62 -19.94 20.50
CA GLU A 764 66.01 -20.12 20.98
C GLU A 764 66.70 -21.40 20.49
N SER A 765 65.98 -22.40 19.96
CA SER A 765 66.59 -23.71 19.60
C SER A 765 67.09 -23.84 18.15
N LYS A 766 67.02 -22.79 17.31
CA LYS A 766 67.55 -22.83 15.93
C LYS A 766 68.94 -22.23 15.76
N LYS A 767 69.54 -21.69 16.83
CA LYS A 767 70.94 -21.22 16.83
C LYS A 767 71.96 -22.36 17.04
N ASP A 768 71.55 -23.48 17.64
CA ASP A 768 72.48 -24.53 18.08
C ASP A 768 72.66 -25.69 17.10
N LEU A 769 71.92 -25.71 15.98
CA LEU A 769 71.93 -26.82 15.01
C LEU A 769 72.87 -26.64 13.80
N VAL A 770 73.54 -25.48 13.67
CA VAL A 770 74.57 -25.26 12.63
C VAL A 770 75.99 -25.34 13.22
N GLN A 771 76.13 -25.41 14.54
CA GLN A 771 77.43 -25.40 15.21
C GLN A 771 78.07 -26.79 15.40
N PHE A 772 77.51 -27.87 14.85
CA PHE A 772 77.90 -29.24 15.23
C PHE A 772 78.61 -30.11 14.17
N ASP A 773 79.22 -29.58 13.11
CA ASP A 773 80.04 -30.45 12.23
C ASP A 773 81.22 -29.75 11.50
N MET A 774 81.74 -28.62 12.02
CA MET A 774 82.85 -27.88 11.38
C MET A 774 84.22 -27.98 12.10
N ASP A 775 84.35 -28.79 13.15
CA ASP A 775 85.56 -28.83 13.99
C ASP A 775 86.51 -30.02 13.75
N MET A 776 86.45 -30.73 12.61
CA MET A 776 87.40 -31.82 12.38
C MET A 776 87.82 -32.00 10.91
N ALA A 777 88.79 -31.19 10.46
CA ALA A 777 89.93 -31.59 9.61
C ALA A 777 90.71 -30.36 9.12
N LEU A 778 91.56 -29.79 9.99
CA LEU A 778 92.63 -28.88 9.59
C LEU A 778 93.82 -29.69 9.05
N GLU A 779 93.95 -29.77 7.73
CA GLU A 779 95.24 -29.70 7.00
C GLU A 779 95.00 -29.94 5.49
N MET A 780 95.00 -28.87 4.69
CA MET A 780 95.76 -28.70 3.44
C MET A 780 95.38 -27.36 2.76
N GLU A 781 96.39 -26.63 2.30
CA GLU A 781 96.32 -25.21 1.89
C GLU A 781 95.38 -24.88 0.71
N SER A 782 94.77 -23.69 0.80
CA SER A 782 94.12 -22.85 -0.23
C SER A 782 92.72 -23.20 -0.75
N TYR A 783 92.09 -24.33 -0.39
CA TYR A 783 90.74 -24.69 -0.86
C TYR A 783 89.62 -24.53 0.21
N GLU A 784 89.96 -24.43 1.50
CA GLU A 784 89.00 -24.55 2.62
C GLU A 784 88.38 -23.20 3.10
N TYR A 785 89.04 -22.07 2.88
CA TYR A 785 88.57 -20.76 3.38
C TYR A 785 87.39 -20.21 2.57
N GLU A 786 87.44 -20.36 1.25
CA GLU A 786 86.45 -19.81 0.31
C GLU A 786 85.09 -20.55 0.39
N ILE A 787 85.11 -21.87 0.60
CA ILE A 787 83.89 -22.67 0.82
C ILE A 787 83.27 -22.38 2.20
N LYS A 788 84.11 -22.17 3.23
CA LYS A 788 83.64 -21.79 4.58
C LYS A 788 83.00 -20.41 4.62
N GLU A 789 83.49 -19.46 3.82
CA GLU A 789 82.91 -18.11 3.71
C GLU A 789 81.51 -18.16 3.06
N ILE A 790 81.35 -18.92 1.98
CA ILE A 790 80.05 -19.13 1.31
C ILE A 790 79.07 -19.89 2.21
N LEU A 791 79.51 -20.91 2.96
CA LEU A 791 78.66 -21.65 3.91
C LEU A 791 78.16 -20.77 5.06
N LYS A 792 79.00 -19.86 5.56
CA LYS A 792 78.64 -18.90 6.60
C LYS A 792 77.65 -17.85 6.09
N GLU A 793 77.76 -17.46 4.83
CA GLU A 793 76.77 -16.61 4.15
C GLU A 793 75.41 -17.33 4.02
N ILE A 794 75.40 -18.60 3.62
CA ILE A 794 74.17 -19.43 3.55
C ILE A 794 73.54 -19.61 4.95
N GLU A 795 74.34 -19.86 5.99
CA GLU A 795 73.87 -19.95 7.39
C GLU A 795 73.18 -18.66 7.84
N SER A 796 73.78 -17.49 7.52
CA SER A 796 73.17 -16.19 7.81
C SER A 796 71.83 -16.00 7.10
N LEU A 797 71.77 -16.31 5.80
CA LEU A 797 70.55 -16.19 4.99
C LEU A 797 69.45 -17.17 5.46
N LEU A 798 69.81 -18.38 5.88
CA LEU A 798 68.89 -19.35 6.47
C LEU A 798 68.40 -18.93 7.87
N GLY A 799 69.21 -18.17 8.62
CA GLY A 799 68.80 -17.56 9.90
C GLY A 799 67.71 -16.49 9.72
N ASP A 800 67.76 -15.73 8.63
CA ASP A 800 66.78 -14.68 8.29
C ASP A 800 65.47 -15.24 7.69
N GLU A 801 65.51 -16.43 7.08
CA GLU A 801 64.37 -17.10 6.43
C GLU A 801 63.14 -17.24 7.32
N ALA A 802 63.32 -17.69 8.57
CA ALA A 802 62.21 -17.91 9.49
C ALA A 802 61.49 -16.60 9.85
N THR A 803 62.23 -15.49 9.93
CA THR A 803 61.71 -14.15 10.24
C THR A 803 60.92 -13.60 9.06
N ILE A 804 61.46 -13.70 7.85
CA ILE A 804 60.76 -13.22 6.63
C ILE A 804 59.50 -14.05 6.36
N ARG A 805 59.52 -15.38 6.56
CA ARG A 805 58.33 -16.23 6.45
C ARG A 805 57.25 -15.87 7.48
N MET A 806 57.64 -15.56 8.72
CA MET A 806 56.70 -15.11 9.75
C MET A 806 56.05 -13.77 9.38
N ASN A 807 56.79 -12.85 8.73
CA ASN A 807 56.24 -11.60 8.22
C ASN A 807 55.17 -11.85 7.14
N VAL A 808 55.40 -12.81 6.22
CA VAL A 808 54.38 -13.24 5.25
C VAL A 808 53.11 -13.75 5.94
N PHE A 809 53.23 -14.59 6.97
CA PHE A 809 52.06 -15.05 7.74
C PHE A 809 51.34 -13.92 8.47
N TYR A 810 52.06 -12.97 9.06
CA TYR A 810 51.46 -11.80 9.72
C TYR A 810 50.66 -10.94 8.73
N LYS A 811 51.23 -10.65 7.54
CA LYS A 811 50.54 -9.91 6.48
C LYS A 811 49.33 -10.67 5.91
N LYS A 812 49.42 -12.00 5.83
CA LYS A 812 48.29 -12.87 5.43
C LYS A 812 47.13 -12.80 6.42
N GLU A 813 47.41 -12.89 7.72
CA GLU A 813 46.36 -12.77 8.75
C GLU A 813 45.76 -11.36 8.79
N ALA A 814 46.56 -10.32 8.57
CA ALA A 814 46.06 -8.95 8.43
C ALA A 814 45.08 -8.81 7.24
N MET A 815 45.44 -9.35 6.07
CA MET A 815 44.58 -9.34 4.89
C MET A 815 43.29 -10.13 5.11
N ARG A 816 43.36 -11.31 5.75
CA ARG A 816 42.18 -12.11 6.11
C ARG A 816 41.21 -11.32 6.98
N LYS A 817 41.72 -10.63 8.00
CA LYS A 817 40.91 -9.80 8.91
C LYS A 817 40.17 -8.69 8.18
N VAL A 818 40.84 -7.99 7.26
CA VAL A 818 40.22 -6.91 6.47
C VAL A 818 39.23 -7.48 5.43
N SER A 819 39.52 -8.64 4.84
CA SER A 819 38.59 -9.35 3.96
C SER A 819 37.29 -9.75 4.68
N GLU A 820 37.40 -10.22 5.93
CA GLU A 820 36.24 -10.51 6.78
C GLU A 820 35.43 -9.24 7.11
N GLN A 821 36.08 -8.10 7.30
CA GLN A 821 35.40 -6.81 7.50
C GLN A 821 34.62 -6.37 6.25
N PHE A 822 35.22 -6.44 5.07
CA PHE A 822 34.52 -6.16 3.81
C PHE A 822 33.29 -7.07 3.61
N LYS A 823 33.46 -8.38 3.81
CA LYS A 823 32.34 -9.35 3.75
C LYS A 823 31.24 -9.03 4.76
N ALA A 824 31.61 -8.60 5.97
CA ALA A 824 30.66 -8.21 6.99
C ALA A 824 29.88 -6.94 6.60
N GLU A 825 30.52 -5.92 6.03
CA GLU A 825 29.86 -4.70 5.56
C GLU A 825 28.91 -4.98 4.38
N LEU A 826 29.34 -5.78 3.40
CA LEU A 826 28.46 -6.21 2.31
C LEU A 826 27.25 -7.01 2.84
N ALA A 827 27.48 -7.96 3.75
CA ALA A 827 26.40 -8.73 4.36
C ALA A 827 25.45 -7.84 5.17
N LYS A 828 25.94 -6.75 5.81
CA LYS A 828 25.07 -5.76 6.46
C LYS A 828 24.18 -5.04 5.44
N GLY A 829 24.74 -4.61 4.31
CA GLY A 829 23.99 -3.95 3.24
C GLY A 829 22.90 -4.85 2.64
N LEU A 830 23.25 -6.12 2.34
CA LEU A 830 22.29 -7.09 1.81
C LEU A 830 21.19 -7.44 2.82
N ARG A 831 21.54 -7.68 4.10
CA ARG A 831 20.53 -7.88 5.15
C ARG A 831 19.61 -6.68 5.30
N LEU A 832 20.11 -5.46 5.10
CA LEU A 832 19.31 -4.25 5.17
C LEU A 832 18.28 -4.17 4.03
N LEU A 833 18.62 -4.65 2.83
CA LEU A 833 17.68 -4.80 1.72
C LEU A 833 16.61 -5.87 2.03
N ASP A 834 17.00 -7.00 2.63
CA ASP A 834 16.06 -8.02 3.11
C ASP A 834 15.14 -7.50 4.24
N GLU A 835 15.68 -6.71 5.17
CA GLU A 835 14.91 -6.02 6.22
C GLU A 835 13.87 -5.08 5.61
N ARG A 836 14.25 -4.30 4.58
CA ARG A 836 13.33 -3.40 3.86
C ARG A 836 12.25 -4.20 3.12
N LYS A 837 12.57 -5.32 2.49
CA LYS A 837 11.58 -6.24 1.88
C LYS A 837 10.59 -6.78 2.92
N ALA A 838 11.08 -7.25 4.06
CA ALA A 838 10.24 -7.76 5.15
C ALA A 838 9.34 -6.64 5.72
N PHE A 839 9.86 -5.42 5.80
CA PHE A 839 9.10 -4.24 6.16
C PHE A 839 7.98 -3.96 5.15
N ASN A 840 8.27 -3.89 3.84
CA ASN A 840 7.28 -3.70 2.77
C ASN A 840 6.17 -4.77 2.83
N THR A 841 6.54 -6.04 3.04
CA THR A 841 5.58 -7.14 3.22
C THR A 841 4.64 -6.88 4.41
N LYS A 842 5.18 -6.38 5.53
CA LYS A 842 4.39 -6.01 6.71
C LYS A 842 3.51 -4.78 6.45
N VAL A 843 3.97 -3.81 5.66
CA VAL A 843 3.19 -2.64 5.25
C VAL A 843 1.96 -3.09 4.46
N ALA A 844 2.13 -3.95 3.45
CA ALA A 844 1.02 -4.51 2.68
C ALA A 844 -0.01 -5.23 3.56
N SER A 845 0.46 -6.12 4.45
CA SER A 845 -0.43 -6.84 5.38
C SER A 845 -1.17 -5.91 6.34
N THR A 846 -0.51 -4.86 6.83
CA THR A 846 -1.11 -3.88 7.76
C THR A 846 -2.16 -3.03 7.05
N ALA A 847 -1.87 -2.55 5.84
CA ALA A 847 -2.83 -1.85 5.01
C ALA A 847 -4.06 -2.74 4.72
N GLN A 848 -3.85 -3.99 4.31
CA GLN A 848 -4.93 -4.96 4.09
C GLN A 848 -5.81 -5.17 5.33
N LYS A 849 -5.21 -5.31 6.53
CA LYS A 849 -5.99 -5.42 7.78
C LYS A 849 -6.85 -4.19 8.04
N LYS A 850 -6.32 -2.99 7.81
CA LYS A 850 -7.05 -1.73 7.99
C LYS A 850 -8.17 -1.57 6.95
N ARG A 851 -7.96 -2.03 5.72
CA ARG A 851 -8.97 -2.08 4.64
C ARG A 851 -10.18 -2.95 5.00
N TYR A 852 -9.94 -4.14 5.57
CA TYR A 852 -11.04 -4.97 6.09
C TYR A 852 -11.81 -4.29 7.21
N LEU A 853 -11.11 -3.60 8.11
CA LEU A 853 -11.73 -2.88 9.21
C LEU A 853 -12.57 -1.68 8.71
N ASP A 854 -12.05 -0.89 7.77
CA ASP A 854 -12.77 0.22 7.12
C ASP A 854 -14.09 -0.26 6.49
N MET A 855 -14.02 -1.32 5.67
CA MET A 855 -15.22 -1.89 5.03
C MET A 855 -16.25 -2.39 6.05
N ALA A 856 -15.81 -3.10 7.09
CA ALA A 856 -16.71 -3.60 8.13
C ALA A 856 -17.39 -2.47 8.92
N LEU A 857 -16.66 -1.40 9.24
CA LEU A 857 -17.22 -0.25 9.95
C LEU A 857 -18.24 0.52 9.10
N ARG A 858 -17.97 0.74 7.80
CA ARG A 858 -18.90 1.39 6.87
C ARG A 858 -20.23 0.65 6.77
N LEU A 859 -20.19 -0.67 6.58
CA LEU A 859 -21.39 -1.52 6.53
C LEU A 859 -22.23 -1.41 7.81
N ASN A 860 -21.59 -1.39 8.97
CA ASN A 860 -22.28 -1.23 10.26
C ASN A 860 -22.87 0.19 10.43
N LEU A 861 -22.14 1.21 10.00
CA LEU A 861 -22.59 2.61 10.07
C LEU A 861 -23.85 2.84 9.24
N THR A 862 -23.90 2.36 7.99
CA THR A 862 -25.07 2.49 7.12
C THR A 862 -26.33 1.87 7.77
N SER A 863 -26.19 0.70 8.42
CA SER A 863 -27.29 0.06 9.14
C SER A 863 -27.75 0.87 10.35
N ALA A 864 -26.81 1.40 11.15
CA ALA A 864 -27.12 2.22 12.31
C ALA A 864 -27.83 3.53 11.93
N LEU A 865 -27.35 4.23 10.91
CA LEU A 865 -27.95 5.47 10.44
C LEU A 865 -29.33 5.27 9.81
N SER A 866 -29.55 4.16 9.08
CA SER A 866 -30.87 3.83 8.56
C SER A 866 -31.90 3.63 9.69
N LYS A 867 -31.48 3.07 10.83
CA LYS A 867 -32.35 2.95 12.03
C LYS A 867 -32.57 4.30 12.70
N TYR A 868 -31.51 5.12 12.82
CA TYR A 868 -31.60 6.46 13.39
C TYR A 868 -32.61 7.31 12.61
N LYS A 869 -32.53 7.34 11.28
CA LYS A 869 -33.47 8.07 10.43
C LYS A 869 -34.92 7.69 10.68
N ASN A 870 -35.23 6.39 10.72
CA ASN A 870 -36.59 5.92 11.00
C ASN A 870 -37.07 6.36 12.40
N ALA A 871 -36.18 6.32 13.39
CA ALA A 871 -36.47 6.81 14.74
C ALA A 871 -36.66 8.33 14.78
N PHE A 872 -35.85 9.08 14.03
CA PHE A 872 -35.97 10.53 13.88
C PHE A 872 -37.30 10.93 13.25
N ASP A 873 -37.72 10.28 12.15
CA ASP A 873 -39.01 10.54 11.52
C ASP A 873 -40.19 10.19 12.44
N THR A 874 -40.05 9.12 13.24
CA THR A 874 -41.03 8.78 14.28
C THR A 874 -41.09 9.87 15.36
N ALA A 875 -39.94 10.38 15.81
CA ALA A 875 -39.90 11.48 16.76
C ALA A 875 -40.52 12.76 16.17
N ALA A 876 -40.19 13.10 14.92
CA ALA A 876 -40.76 14.24 14.21
C ALA A 876 -42.30 14.14 14.09
N ARG A 877 -42.85 12.94 13.86
CA ARG A 877 -44.30 12.70 13.87
C ARG A 877 -44.92 13.05 15.22
N TYR A 878 -44.37 12.55 16.32
CA TYR A 878 -44.91 12.87 17.65
C TYR A 878 -44.73 14.34 18.04
N VAL A 879 -43.62 14.98 17.65
CA VAL A 879 -43.41 16.42 17.88
C VAL A 879 -44.43 17.24 17.10
N PHE A 880 -44.72 16.88 15.85
CA PHE A 880 -45.77 17.53 15.05
C PHE A 880 -47.15 17.33 15.70
N LEU A 881 -47.48 16.12 16.13
CA LEU A 881 -48.75 15.83 16.82
C LEU A 881 -48.90 16.59 18.14
N ALA A 882 -47.82 16.73 18.92
CA ALA A 882 -47.81 17.54 20.13
C ALA A 882 -48.07 19.02 19.80
N ALA A 883 -47.43 19.55 18.75
CA ALA A 883 -47.68 20.93 18.31
C ALA A 883 -49.13 21.15 17.83
N LYS A 884 -49.74 20.16 17.16
CA LYS A 884 -51.16 20.20 16.77
C LYS A 884 -52.09 20.13 17.98
N ALA A 885 -51.79 19.28 18.96
CA ALA A 885 -52.55 19.20 20.22
C ALA A 885 -52.48 20.53 20.99
N TYR A 886 -51.30 21.16 21.04
CA TYR A 886 -51.13 22.48 21.63
C TYR A 886 -51.95 23.57 20.91
N ASP A 887 -51.88 23.63 19.58
CA ASP A 887 -52.67 24.62 18.80
C ASP A 887 -54.17 24.41 19.02
N TYR A 888 -54.61 23.14 19.09
CA TYR A 888 -56.00 22.78 19.35
C TYR A 888 -56.47 23.19 20.76
N GLU A 889 -55.68 22.90 21.80
CA GLU A 889 -56.03 23.24 23.18
C GLU A 889 -56.01 24.75 23.44
N THR A 890 -55.02 25.45 22.90
CA THR A 890 -54.85 26.89 23.14
C THR A 890 -55.72 27.75 22.24
N ASN A 891 -56.05 27.26 21.04
CA ASN A 891 -56.89 27.92 20.03
C ASN A 891 -56.50 29.39 19.79
N LEU A 892 -55.19 29.66 19.78
CA LEU A 892 -54.64 31.00 19.58
C LEU A 892 -54.75 31.44 18.12
N SER A 893 -54.75 32.76 17.90
CA SER A 893 -54.64 33.32 16.55
C SER A 893 -53.29 32.93 15.92
N ALA A 894 -53.24 32.73 14.61
CA ALA A 894 -51.98 32.43 13.91
C ALA A 894 -50.90 33.52 14.07
N ASN A 895 -51.29 34.75 14.36
CA ASN A 895 -50.39 35.88 14.61
C ASN A 895 -49.99 36.02 16.09
N ASP A 896 -50.56 35.19 16.98
CA ASP A 896 -50.18 35.19 18.38
C ASP A 896 -48.75 34.66 18.53
N PRO A 897 -47.86 35.34 19.26
CA PRO A 897 -46.49 34.87 19.50
C PRO A 897 -46.41 33.46 20.10
N ALA A 898 -47.45 33.00 20.80
CA ALA A 898 -47.53 31.67 21.39
C ALA A 898 -48.23 30.63 20.49
N SER A 899 -48.70 30.98 19.29
CA SER A 899 -49.28 29.98 18.37
C SER A 899 -48.22 28.98 17.89
N ALA A 900 -48.61 27.70 17.80
CA ALA A 900 -47.74 26.65 17.26
C ALA A 900 -47.74 26.60 15.72
N ARG A 901 -48.64 27.30 15.03
CA ARG A 901 -48.73 27.26 13.55
C ARG A 901 -47.42 27.62 12.83
N PRO A 902 -46.65 28.65 13.25
CA PRO A 902 -45.40 29.01 12.58
C PRO A 902 -44.29 27.95 12.69
N ILE A 903 -44.42 26.98 13.60
CA ILE A 903 -43.42 25.92 13.81
C ILE A 903 -43.80 24.60 13.13
N LEU A 904 -45.05 24.38 12.72
CA LEU A 904 -45.50 23.13 12.06
C LEU A 904 -44.69 22.83 10.79
N THR A 905 -44.58 23.80 9.88
CA THR A 905 -43.75 23.67 8.67
C THR A 905 -42.26 23.49 9.03
N LYS A 906 -41.78 24.15 10.10
CA LYS A 906 -40.38 24.04 10.52
C LYS A 906 -40.07 22.63 11.01
N ILE A 907 -40.96 21.99 11.77
CA ILE A 907 -40.80 20.61 12.27
C ILE A 907 -40.58 19.65 11.10
N ILE A 908 -41.41 19.75 10.04
CA ILE A 908 -41.31 18.89 8.84
C ILE A 908 -39.95 19.03 8.14
N ARG A 909 -39.41 20.25 8.08
CA ARG A 909 -38.13 20.56 7.41
C ARG A 909 -36.89 20.28 8.27
N LYS A 910 -37.04 19.97 9.56
CA LYS A 910 -35.89 19.64 10.42
C LYS A 910 -35.33 18.26 10.06
N ARG A 911 -33.99 18.16 10.10
CA ARG A 911 -33.24 16.95 9.77
C ARG A 911 -32.30 16.45 10.88
N THR A 912 -32.17 17.21 11.96
CA THR A 912 -31.34 16.87 13.11
C THR A 912 -32.12 17.04 14.40
N LEU A 913 -31.82 16.23 15.43
CA LEU A 913 -32.35 16.46 16.79
C LEU A 913 -31.83 17.76 17.41
N GLY A 914 -30.66 18.26 16.97
CA GLY A 914 -30.00 19.42 17.57
C GLY A 914 -29.35 19.09 18.91
N GLN A 915 -29.06 20.11 19.72
CA GLN A 915 -28.51 19.92 21.06
C GLN A 915 -29.64 19.46 21.98
N TYR A 916 -29.66 18.16 22.27
CA TYR A 916 -30.62 17.56 23.19
C TYR A 916 -29.95 17.37 24.56
N GLU A 917 -29.88 18.45 25.32
CA GLU A 917 -29.56 18.39 26.75
C GLU A 917 -30.87 18.41 27.53
N ASN A 918 -31.09 17.39 28.38
CA ASN A 918 -32.29 17.33 29.20
C ASN A 918 -32.14 18.27 30.41
N ASN A 919 -32.19 19.57 30.14
CA ASN A 919 -32.05 20.67 31.10
C ASN A 919 -33.41 21.17 31.61
N GLN A 920 -34.49 20.43 31.33
CA GLN A 920 -35.82 20.72 31.84
C GLN A 920 -35.90 20.28 33.30
N VAL A 921 -36.30 21.20 34.16
CA VAL A 921 -36.58 20.91 35.56
C VAL A 921 -38.07 21.11 35.77
N ALA A 922 -38.74 20.06 36.24
CA ALA A 922 -40.19 20.08 36.51
C ALA A 922 -40.55 21.12 37.57
N ASP A 923 -39.62 21.41 38.48
CA ASP A 923 -39.73 22.48 39.46
C ASP A 923 -38.39 23.20 39.64
N LEU A 924 -38.30 24.47 39.24
CA LEU A 924 -37.16 25.33 39.50
C LEU A 924 -36.89 25.49 41.01
N TRP A 925 -37.88 25.24 41.88
CA TRP A 925 -37.64 25.20 43.33
C TRP A 925 -36.74 24.04 43.78
N ASP A 926 -36.60 22.98 42.97
CA ASP A 926 -35.66 21.88 43.22
C ASP A 926 -34.23 22.21 42.78
N VAL A 927 -34.02 23.37 42.15
CA VAL A 927 -32.71 23.89 41.72
C VAL A 927 -32.16 24.79 42.83
N PRO A 928 -31.14 24.37 43.58
CA PRO A 928 -30.62 25.12 44.73
C PRO A 928 -30.21 26.55 44.36
N GLU A 929 -29.64 26.73 43.17
CA GLU A 929 -29.18 28.00 42.63
C GLU A 929 -30.35 28.96 42.36
N PHE A 930 -31.48 28.45 41.86
CA PHE A 930 -32.66 29.28 41.60
C PHE A 930 -33.26 29.82 42.89
N HIS A 931 -33.43 28.97 43.91
CA HIS A 931 -33.91 29.41 45.22
C HIS A 931 -32.95 30.41 45.89
N LYS A 932 -31.64 30.23 45.71
CA LYS A 932 -30.62 30.98 46.46
C LYS A 932 -30.22 32.29 45.80
N TYR A 933 -30.17 32.35 44.47
CA TYR A 933 -29.55 33.46 43.74
C TYR A 933 -30.50 34.16 42.76
N CYS A 934 -31.59 33.51 42.33
CA CYS A 934 -32.52 34.10 41.37
C CYS A 934 -33.65 34.85 42.08
N ARG A 935 -34.14 35.93 41.47
CA ARG A 935 -35.38 36.57 41.89
C ARG A 935 -36.56 35.75 41.37
N ALA A 936 -37.23 35.02 42.25
CA ALA A 936 -38.38 34.21 41.88
C ALA A 936 -39.49 35.08 41.26
N PHE A 937 -40.00 34.66 40.11
CA PHE A 937 -41.09 35.33 39.39
C PHE A 937 -42.48 34.97 39.94
N ALA A 938 -42.56 33.93 40.77
CA ALA A 938 -43.75 33.52 41.51
C ALA A 938 -43.36 33.08 42.94
N PRO A 939 -44.24 33.21 43.95
CA PRO A 939 -43.98 32.65 45.27
C PRO A 939 -44.04 31.13 45.25
N ARG A 940 -43.32 30.44 46.14
CA ARG A 940 -43.31 28.95 46.22
C ARG A 940 -44.69 28.33 46.44
N SER A 941 -45.60 29.09 47.05
CA SER A 941 -47.01 28.70 47.21
C SER A 941 -47.79 28.62 45.90
N ALA A 942 -47.27 29.16 44.80
CA ALA A 942 -47.87 29.06 43.48
C ALA A 942 -47.68 27.67 42.83
N GLY A 943 -46.99 26.75 43.51
CA GLY A 943 -46.74 25.39 43.03
C GLY A 943 -45.43 25.27 42.24
N PRO A 944 -45.19 24.08 41.64
CA PRO A 944 -44.01 23.81 40.83
C PRO A 944 -43.84 24.85 39.72
N GLN A 945 -42.61 25.34 39.54
CA GLN A 945 -42.29 26.31 38.50
C GLN A 945 -41.44 25.61 37.43
N PRO A 946 -42.04 25.01 36.38
CA PRO A 946 -41.25 24.34 35.35
C PRO A 946 -40.36 25.35 34.65
N GLY A 947 -39.12 24.95 34.38
CA GLY A 947 -38.15 25.83 33.73
C GLY A 947 -37.01 25.08 33.07
N ILE A 948 -36.26 25.80 32.26
CA ILE A 948 -35.03 25.30 31.63
C ILE A 948 -33.86 25.88 32.41
N VAL A 949 -33.02 25.01 32.97
CA VAL A 949 -31.79 25.40 33.65
C VAL A 949 -30.63 25.20 32.69
N ILE A 950 -30.15 26.28 32.09
CA ILE A 950 -29.00 26.21 31.18
C ILE A 950 -27.74 26.38 32.01
N PRO A 951 -26.93 25.33 32.22
CA PRO A 951 -25.63 25.49 32.85
C PRO A 951 -24.70 26.25 31.90
N PHE A 952 -24.05 27.30 32.38
CA PHE A 952 -22.98 27.97 31.67
C PHE A 952 -21.83 28.25 32.63
N SER A 953 -20.60 28.09 32.16
CA SER A 953 -19.40 28.52 32.87
C SER A 953 -18.99 29.91 32.39
N THR A 954 -18.50 30.74 33.32
CA THR A 954 -17.92 32.05 33.02
C THR A 954 -16.52 32.10 33.61
N GLU A 955 -15.55 32.62 32.87
CA GLU A 955 -14.21 32.89 33.38
C GLU A 955 -14.01 34.41 33.52
N ILE A 956 -13.49 34.87 34.67
CA ILE A 956 -13.14 36.29 34.84
C ILE A 956 -11.81 36.54 34.15
N ILE A 957 -11.87 37.11 32.95
CA ILE A 957 -10.71 37.46 32.12
C ILE A 957 -10.54 38.98 32.12
N PHE A 958 -9.36 39.45 32.55
CA PHE A 958 -9.06 40.89 32.62
C PHE A 958 -9.30 41.60 31.28
N GLY A 959 -10.07 42.68 31.30
CA GLY A 959 -10.39 43.47 30.09
C GLY A 959 -11.65 43.02 29.34
N LYS A 960 -12.34 41.98 29.80
CA LYS A 960 -13.62 41.51 29.27
C LYS A 960 -14.74 41.58 30.32
N ASN A 961 -15.97 41.85 29.90
CA ASN A 961 -17.15 41.81 30.75
C ASN A 961 -17.55 40.36 31.08
N PHE A 962 -18.56 40.20 31.93
CA PHE A 962 -19.07 38.91 32.43
C PHE A 962 -19.43 37.89 31.33
N PHE A 963 -19.69 38.34 30.10
CA PHE A 963 -20.04 37.50 28.94
C PHE A 963 -18.87 37.30 27.97
N GLY A 964 -17.66 37.73 28.30
CA GLY A 964 -16.45 37.53 27.49
C GLY A 964 -16.22 38.57 26.37
N TRP A 965 -16.93 39.70 26.40
CA TRP A 965 -16.79 40.80 25.43
C TRP A 965 -15.89 41.92 25.96
N PRO A 966 -15.22 42.74 25.11
CA PRO A 966 -14.45 43.88 25.58
C PRO A 966 -15.30 44.85 26.42
N LEU A 967 -14.75 45.32 27.55
CA LEU A 967 -15.47 46.20 28.49
C LEU A 967 -15.95 47.50 27.82
N SER A 968 -17.24 47.80 27.96
CA SER A 968 -17.83 49.08 27.54
C SER A 968 -18.15 49.97 28.76
N GLY A 969 -18.36 51.27 28.53
CA GLY A 969 -18.58 52.23 29.62
C GLY A 969 -19.86 51.93 30.40
N GLY A 970 -19.71 51.44 31.64
CA GLY A 970 -20.82 51.05 32.52
C GLY A 970 -20.96 49.54 32.75
N ASP A 971 -20.16 48.71 32.07
CA ASP A 971 -20.07 47.29 32.38
C ASP A 971 -19.29 47.07 33.69
N PRO A 972 -19.80 46.28 34.64
CA PRO A 972 -19.08 45.91 35.86
C PRO A 972 -17.87 45.00 35.60
#